data_AF-A0A920BR59-F1
#
_entry.id   AF-A0A920BR59-F1
#
_cell.length_a   1.000
_cell.length_b   1.000
_cell.length_c   1.000
_cell.angle_alpha   90.00
_cell.angle_beta   90.00
_cell.angle_gamma   90.00
#
_symmetry.space_group_name_H-M   'P 1'
#
loop_
_entity.id
_entity.type
_entity.pdbx_description
1 polymer ?
#
loop_
_entity_poly.entity_id
_entity_poly.type
_entity_poly.pdbx_seq_one_letter_code
_entity_poly.pdbx_strand_id
1 'polypeptide(L)'
;MALVIPAALSVPQSAAAAPSPPPAPSVLPDPARVLPSGWQSAKDRATVVDGTMDGLNVLVAEESAGYRWRTAATLSEPGYDADQWIGQACVTGDGNRAVVVYAPRTFTNRESGMAGGGFTAVVDLRSGAIRKLPVRSTLAYHSPGCGTGSQVAISTQDQGGSTVRLIDAATGAVTSTYAASGQVTSAVPYDGGTVGVLGRSIVRLGRTGVTVLATEDGQPFRLHPDTSGGLAYEVAAGDQARVYRLARGKRKSLGSGRLDRLQLTGSAGRVFVLGPDRAKVGTTGLTGWQSIDAPVNAQVSTTGTLAVTSSAPAAAPGSAAPVTINARLSHSAEKVSFEVRPADATASGSSASPALATAAAALAPGNDPTDPDRGCSMARNNPAQQAYQATSAQVEWAADLAVKGSLTTTRPANWNNAGNSPYQIQGDNGLFKLHTLAGGGQVPAQVLLGALAQESNTMHASPHAVDGETGNFNQGGFYGNWVSWSTVDCGYGIGQITTGMTVADGNSVWSAPQRLAIATDYAANIAASVNMMIDKWNQLYSAGILANGGDPRYIENWYLAAWAYNTGIQPGSAAYGNTTGCTPSPNCTDAAGHWGLGWSNNPSNPNYPVDRGVFNGQDEFDAKHPNLWPYPDKALGWAYKPVARFNYTNKYWEPAYSAASGPSPIMTGSNTFCNADDQCTPNVAKDVNGKTGAGQCNLSDLHCWWHRPVNWIGGSPCDVSTCGIEALRYHAGDAEPARANVYPTNCDTTALPWGAKIVDDVSVADPFGACGGAIFNQGGSFGLSFASATPSGCTSKCINYRSKIDFHQVGGTGFDGHFWFAHEITPQTQNAYLQVTGTWTLNAPNAWTRVLVHLPQIGAQTQQAKYLINLPNGQTKKRVITTSYEADTWVELGVYDMRGSGSPTVQLSNVTGSGVALDVAWDALAYVPLPAKPHDMVVALGDSYSSGEGTGDYYHETDQYGNDSSKQNACRRSPNAWSRQVTLPGYAGTIGQRTDAHDPTLAYAMVACSGALAYNVAASDRPWNDPDSWAPHGQYREVPQLDSGVVDENTTMVLLTIGGNDARFTDVLVECMQTDCTGKESVYEANIDRVVVPRVDQLLAEIHSMAPHALVVMAGYPHLFALDADLDGCSVAAAGLCPLIAHYGWALSPAETTMLNRVSNYMMAKVLPASSRNDDDSGTLPLDMISPFEGHNIAGWGDSGWLNALTVPNINTSSGEPTFSADVPVGFSSFHPNATGAREGYAGTATRVIASWYS
;
A
#
# COMPACT_ATOMS: atom_id res chain seq x y z
N MET A 1 -58.28 34.22 -17.20
CA MET A 1 -57.35 33.56 -16.25
C MET A 1 -57.67 32.08 -16.26
N ALA A 2 -56.85 31.31 -16.97
CA ALA A 2 -56.90 29.84 -16.99
C ALA A 2 -55.46 29.37 -16.79
N LEU A 3 -55.26 28.54 -15.77
CA LEU A 3 -53.97 27.92 -15.44
C LEU A 3 -53.60 26.89 -16.52
N VAL A 4 -52.35 26.94 -16.98
CA VAL A 4 -51.69 25.85 -17.71
C VAL A 4 -50.46 25.44 -16.89
N ILE A 5 -50.40 24.15 -16.55
CA ILE A 5 -49.33 23.49 -15.80
C ILE A 5 -48.25 23.06 -16.81
N PRO A 6 -46.95 23.33 -16.59
CA PRO A 6 -45.87 22.79 -17.41
C PRO A 6 -45.54 21.35 -17.02
N ALA A 7 -45.28 20.53 -18.04
CA ALA A 7 -44.97 19.11 -17.95
C ALA A 7 -43.65 18.83 -17.20
N ALA A 8 -43.68 17.81 -16.35
CA ALA A 8 -42.52 17.27 -15.66
C ALA A 8 -41.55 16.62 -16.65
N LEU A 9 -40.28 17.05 -16.61
CA LEU A 9 -39.16 16.33 -17.21
C LEU A 9 -38.93 15.05 -16.40
N SER A 10 -39.04 13.90 -17.07
CA SER A 10 -38.72 12.58 -16.53
C SER A 10 -37.21 12.48 -16.25
N VAL A 11 -36.85 12.48 -14.97
CA VAL A 11 -35.53 12.04 -14.48
C VAL A 11 -35.36 10.56 -14.87
N PRO A 12 -34.27 10.14 -15.52
CA PRO A 12 -34.01 8.73 -15.74
C PRO A 12 -33.86 8.05 -14.37
N GLN A 13 -34.75 7.09 -14.12
CA GLN A 13 -34.79 6.32 -12.89
C GLN A 13 -33.45 5.57 -12.73
N SER A 14 -32.71 5.91 -11.66
CA SER A 14 -31.51 5.21 -11.23
C SER A 14 -31.79 3.70 -11.23
N ALA A 15 -31.04 2.95 -12.05
CA ALA A 15 -31.00 1.51 -11.94
C ALA A 15 -30.36 1.20 -10.59
N ALA A 16 -31.14 0.65 -9.65
CA ALA A 16 -30.60 0.10 -8.41
C ALA A 16 -29.43 -0.84 -8.77
N ALA A 17 -28.26 -0.58 -8.19
CA ALA A 17 -27.08 -1.42 -8.37
C ALA A 17 -27.47 -2.87 -8.08
N ALA A 18 -27.18 -3.77 -9.02
CA ALA A 18 -27.32 -5.20 -8.79
C ALA A 18 -26.52 -5.57 -7.52
N PRO A 19 -27.04 -6.43 -6.63
CA PRO A 19 -26.27 -6.90 -5.48
C PRO A 19 -24.95 -7.48 -5.98
N SER A 20 -23.83 -7.05 -5.38
CA SER A 20 -22.51 -7.56 -5.70
C SER A 20 -22.51 -9.09 -5.58
N PRO A 21 -21.93 -9.83 -6.55
CA PRO A 21 -21.78 -11.26 -6.41
C PRO A 21 -21.01 -11.59 -5.12
N PRO A 22 -21.28 -12.73 -4.47
CA PRO A 22 -20.54 -13.13 -3.28
C PRO A 22 -19.03 -13.19 -3.59
N PRO A 23 -18.17 -12.79 -2.64
CA PRO A 23 -16.72 -12.75 -2.83
C PRO A 23 -16.19 -14.14 -3.23
N ALA A 24 -15.21 -14.16 -4.13
CA ALA A 24 -14.64 -15.42 -4.59
C ALA A 24 -13.79 -16.07 -3.47
N PRO A 25 -13.72 -17.40 -3.40
CA PRO A 25 -12.96 -18.07 -2.35
C PRO A 25 -11.45 -17.90 -2.59
N SER A 26 -10.66 -17.82 -1.51
CA SER A 26 -9.18 -17.75 -1.60
C SER A 26 -8.51 -19.09 -1.95
N VAL A 27 -9.30 -20.16 -2.03
CA VAL A 27 -8.89 -21.55 -2.32
C VAL A 27 -9.98 -22.23 -3.17
N LEU A 28 -9.65 -23.30 -3.89
CA LEU A 28 -10.67 -24.09 -4.57
C LEU A 28 -11.64 -24.73 -3.54
N PRO A 29 -12.97 -24.54 -3.66
CA PRO A 29 -13.93 -25.10 -2.71
C PRO A 29 -13.97 -26.62 -2.65
N ASP A 30 -13.73 -27.29 -3.78
CA ASP A 30 -13.63 -28.75 -3.87
C ASP A 30 -12.45 -29.12 -4.79
N PRO A 31 -11.21 -29.09 -4.27
CA PRO A 31 -10.03 -29.38 -5.08
C PRO A 31 -10.03 -30.82 -5.61
N ALA A 32 -10.62 -31.78 -4.89
CA ALA A 32 -10.66 -33.17 -5.30
C ALA A 32 -11.53 -33.41 -6.54
N ARG A 33 -12.54 -32.57 -6.78
CA ARG A 33 -13.37 -32.61 -8.00
C ARG A 33 -12.64 -32.11 -9.24
N VAL A 34 -11.80 -31.09 -9.09
CA VAL A 34 -11.26 -30.32 -10.23
C VAL A 34 -9.77 -30.50 -10.46
N LEU A 35 -9.01 -31.02 -9.50
CA LEU A 35 -7.57 -31.27 -9.62
C LEU A 35 -7.29 -32.75 -9.95
N PRO A 36 -6.12 -33.05 -10.57
CA PRO A 36 -5.72 -34.43 -10.83
C PRO A 36 -5.61 -35.29 -9.56
N SER A 37 -5.74 -36.61 -9.72
CA SER A 37 -5.49 -37.56 -8.63
C SER A 37 -4.06 -37.40 -8.08
N GLY A 38 -3.91 -37.25 -6.76
CA GLY A 38 -2.61 -37.06 -6.09
C GLY A 38 -2.18 -35.61 -5.89
N TRP A 39 -3.06 -34.64 -6.18
CA TRP A 39 -2.82 -33.19 -6.03
C TRP A 39 -2.25 -32.80 -4.65
N GLN A 40 -2.62 -33.48 -3.56
CA GLN A 40 -2.13 -33.21 -2.21
C GLN A 40 -0.61 -33.37 -2.05
N SER A 41 0.04 -34.08 -2.98
CA SER A 41 1.50 -34.26 -3.02
C SER A 41 2.17 -33.51 -4.18
N ALA A 42 1.40 -32.79 -4.98
CA ALA A 42 1.89 -32.05 -6.12
C ALA A 42 2.81 -30.90 -5.69
N LYS A 43 3.82 -30.62 -6.50
CA LYS A 43 4.78 -29.53 -6.28
C LYS A 43 4.48 -28.29 -7.14
N ASP A 44 3.32 -28.27 -7.77
CA ASP A 44 2.94 -27.17 -8.64
C ASP A 44 2.67 -25.91 -7.81
N ARG A 45 3.19 -24.79 -8.33
CA ARG A 45 3.10 -23.49 -7.69
C ARG A 45 2.77 -22.44 -8.72
N ALA A 46 1.71 -21.68 -8.46
CA ALA A 46 1.38 -20.49 -9.21
C ALA A 46 2.02 -19.28 -8.53
N THR A 47 2.48 -18.33 -9.34
CA THR A 47 3.02 -17.06 -8.85
C THR A 47 2.55 -15.94 -9.76
N VAL A 48 2.08 -14.86 -9.15
CA VAL A 48 1.62 -13.66 -9.83
C VAL A 48 2.19 -12.46 -9.09
N VAL A 49 2.67 -11.45 -9.81
CA VAL A 49 2.99 -10.15 -9.21
C VAL A 49 1.86 -9.18 -9.47
N ASP A 50 1.44 -8.34 -8.53
CA ASP A 50 0.34 -7.38 -8.72
C ASP A 50 0.61 -6.08 -7.94
N GLY A 51 0.35 -4.93 -8.55
CA GLY A 51 0.85 -3.65 -8.09
C GLY A 51 -0.20 -2.74 -7.49
N THR A 52 0.06 -2.19 -6.30
CA THR A 52 -0.73 -1.11 -5.67
C THR A 52 0.11 0.16 -5.53
N MET A 53 -0.41 1.21 -4.90
CA MET A 53 0.37 2.40 -4.54
C MET A 53 1.43 2.08 -3.48
N ASP A 54 1.14 1.12 -2.59
CA ASP A 54 1.96 0.78 -1.43
C ASP A 54 3.12 -0.18 -1.75
N GLY A 55 2.99 -0.95 -2.84
CA GLY A 55 4.04 -1.86 -3.29
C GLY A 55 3.63 -2.84 -4.39
N LEU A 56 4.61 -3.59 -4.88
CA LEU A 56 4.40 -4.74 -5.76
C LEU A 56 4.22 -6.01 -4.92
N ASN A 57 3.01 -6.53 -4.89
CA ASN A 57 2.64 -7.78 -4.24
C ASN A 57 3.14 -8.98 -5.06
N VAL A 58 3.75 -9.96 -4.41
CA VAL A 58 4.12 -11.26 -4.95
C VAL A 58 3.17 -12.29 -4.36
N LEU A 59 2.18 -12.72 -5.13
CA LEU A 59 1.14 -13.65 -4.73
C LEU A 59 1.54 -15.07 -5.14
N VAL A 60 1.26 -16.05 -4.27
CA VAL A 60 1.62 -17.45 -4.48
C VAL A 60 0.49 -18.39 -4.06
N ALA A 61 0.34 -19.48 -4.79
CA ALA A 61 -0.56 -20.58 -4.46
C ALA A 61 0.07 -21.94 -4.80
N GLU A 62 -0.23 -22.97 -4.01
CA GLU A 62 0.29 -24.33 -4.20
C GLU A 62 -0.85 -25.30 -4.51
N GLU A 63 -0.64 -26.19 -5.49
CA GLU A 63 -1.64 -27.21 -5.85
C GLU A 63 -1.97 -28.12 -4.67
N SER A 64 -0.96 -28.53 -3.88
CA SER A 64 -1.11 -29.35 -2.67
C SER A 64 -1.98 -28.74 -1.56
N ALA A 65 -2.25 -27.44 -1.64
CA ALA A 65 -3.14 -26.72 -0.75
C ALA A 65 -4.46 -26.31 -1.44
N GLY A 66 -4.81 -26.93 -2.57
CA GLY A 66 -5.99 -26.60 -3.36
C GLY A 66 -5.90 -25.24 -4.04
N TYR A 67 -4.68 -24.77 -4.35
CA TYR A 67 -4.38 -23.40 -4.78
C TYR A 67 -4.90 -22.32 -3.83
N ARG A 68 -4.71 -22.49 -2.52
CA ARG A 68 -4.93 -21.40 -1.57
C ARG A 68 -3.93 -20.26 -1.83
N TRP A 69 -4.43 -19.11 -2.28
CA TRP A 69 -3.63 -17.93 -2.55
C TRP A 69 -3.26 -17.18 -1.28
N ARG A 70 -2.04 -16.65 -1.25
CA ARG A 70 -1.54 -15.76 -0.20
C ARG A 70 -0.49 -14.79 -0.76
N THR A 71 -0.26 -13.68 -0.06
CA THR A 71 0.91 -12.83 -0.30
C THR A 71 2.17 -13.51 0.22
N ALA A 72 3.18 -13.67 -0.62
CA ALA A 72 4.52 -14.06 -0.23
C ALA A 72 5.35 -12.85 0.23
N ALA A 73 5.24 -11.74 -0.49
CA ALA A 73 5.96 -10.50 -0.20
C ALA A 73 5.24 -9.30 -0.83
N THR A 74 5.45 -8.11 -0.29
CA THR A 74 5.08 -6.83 -0.92
C THR A 74 6.33 -5.96 -0.98
N LEU A 75 6.72 -5.53 -2.17
CA LEU A 75 8.00 -4.86 -2.45
C LEU A 75 7.78 -3.38 -2.79
N SER A 76 8.40 -2.49 -2.02
CA SER A 76 8.42 -1.04 -2.28
C SER A 76 9.78 -0.46 -1.92
N GLU A 77 10.10 0.75 -2.32
CA GLU A 77 11.33 1.44 -1.89
C GLU A 77 10.97 2.72 -1.15
N PRO A 78 11.62 3.01 0.00
CA PRO A 78 11.35 4.24 0.71
C PRO A 78 11.71 5.43 -0.18
N GLY A 79 10.87 6.46 -0.24
CA GLY A 79 11.14 7.66 -1.04
C GLY A 79 10.75 7.67 -2.48
N TYR A 80 10.12 6.60 -2.92
CA TYR A 80 9.51 6.54 -4.22
C TYR A 80 8.00 6.44 -4.03
N ASP A 81 7.34 7.59 -4.04
CA ASP A 81 5.88 7.63 -4.14
C ASP A 81 5.48 7.07 -5.51
N ALA A 82 4.48 6.19 -5.53
CA ALA A 82 4.01 5.56 -6.75
C ALA A 82 2.49 5.62 -6.79
N ASP A 83 1.95 6.04 -7.94
CA ASP A 83 0.54 5.84 -8.26
C ASP A 83 0.22 4.35 -8.52
N GLN A 84 1.24 3.59 -8.89
CA GLN A 84 1.23 2.14 -8.99
C GLN A 84 2.67 1.61 -9.03
N TRP A 85 2.97 0.57 -8.27
CA TRP A 85 4.17 -0.23 -8.47
C TRP A 85 3.96 -1.24 -9.60
N ILE A 86 4.93 -1.39 -10.50
CA ILE A 86 4.91 -2.40 -11.55
C ILE A 86 6.13 -3.30 -11.42
N GLY A 87 6.05 -4.49 -12.02
CA GLY A 87 7.21 -5.35 -12.09
C GLY A 87 6.99 -6.64 -12.82
N GLN A 88 8.08 -7.39 -12.93
CA GLN A 88 8.15 -8.68 -13.60
C GLN A 88 8.90 -9.66 -12.71
N ALA A 89 8.43 -10.91 -12.69
CA ALA A 89 9.05 -11.96 -11.91
C ALA A 89 9.36 -13.17 -12.79
N CYS A 90 10.45 -13.84 -12.46
CA CYS A 90 10.74 -15.17 -12.99
C CYS A 90 10.99 -16.15 -11.84
N VAL A 91 10.47 -17.37 -11.98
CA VAL A 91 10.57 -18.43 -10.95
C VAL A 91 11.77 -19.33 -11.25
N THR A 92 12.61 -19.58 -10.24
CA THR A 92 13.81 -20.41 -10.35
C THR A 92 13.48 -21.86 -10.69
N GLY A 93 14.45 -22.62 -11.23
CA GLY A 93 14.24 -23.98 -11.71
C GLY A 93 13.71 -24.98 -10.67
N ASP A 94 13.91 -24.71 -9.37
CA ASP A 94 13.40 -25.52 -8.27
C ASP A 94 11.97 -25.13 -7.82
N GLY A 95 11.40 -24.05 -8.38
CA GLY A 95 10.09 -23.53 -8.03
C GLY A 95 10.01 -22.81 -6.67
N ASN A 96 11.13 -22.63 -5.97
CA ASN A 96 11.12 -22.13 -4.59
C ASN A 96 11.31 -20.62 -4.46
N ARG A 97 11.89 -19.96 -5.47
CA ARG A 97 12.18 -18.52 -5.40
C ARG A 97 11.69 -17.80 -6.64
N ALA A 98 11.27 -16.56 -6.46
CA ALA A 98 11.06 -15.61 -7.54
C ALA A 98 12.16 -14.54 -7.48
N VAL A 99 12.78 -14.24 -8.63
CA VAL A 99 13.56 -13.01 -8.79
C VAL A 99 12.63 -11.99 -9.42
N VAL A 100 12.51 -10.83 -8.80
CA VAL A 100 11.54 -9.79 -9.14
C VAL A 100 12.28 -8.51 -9.50
N VAL A 101 11.95 -7.93 -10.64
CA VAL A 101 12.35 -6.57 -11.04
C VAL A 101 11.13 -5.67 -10.89
N TYR A 102 11.23 -4.59 -10.11
CA TYR A 102 10.10 -3.73 -9.76
C TYR A 102 10.48 -2.25 -9.69
N ALA A 103 9.53 -1.37 -9.95
CA ALA A 103 9.68 0.09 -9.88
C ALA A 103 8.31 0.79 -9.84
N PRO A 104 8.26 2.09 -9.50
CA PRO A 104 7.09 2.91 -9.79
C PRO A 104 6.77 2.92 -11.29
N ARG A 105 5.49 2.87 -11.65
CA ARG A 105 4.98 2.92 -13.04
C ARG A 105 5.56 4.07 -13.86
N THR A 106 5.72 5.23 -13.21
CA THR A 106 6.25 6.47 -13.80
C THR A 106 7.69 6.32 -14.31
N PHE A 107 8.47 5.33 -13.85
CA PHE A 107 9.81 5.06 -14.39
C PHE A 107 9.75 4.65 -15.87
N THR A 108 8.60 4.16 -16.34
CA THR A 108 8.38 3.83 -17.76
C THR A 108 8.21 5.05 -18.66
N ASN A 109 8.16 6.25 -18.08
CA ASN A 109 8.09 7.52 -18.81
C ASN A 109 9.49 8.09 -19.07
N ARG A 110 10.57 7.40 -18.69
CA ARG A 110 11.93 7.90 -18.90
C ARG A 110 12.84 6.82 -19.42
N GLU A 111 13.71 7.22 -20.33
CA GLU A 111 14.73 6.34 -20.89
C GLU A 111 15.62 5.73 -19.79
N SER A 112 16.12 6.56 -18.86
CA SER A 112 16.95 6.08 -17.76
C SER A 112 16.20 5.15 -16.79
N GLY A 113 14.92 5.43 -16.54
CA GLY A 113 14.04 4.59 -15.73
C GLY A 113 13.81 3.21 -16.37
N MET A 114 13.49 3.20 -17.67
CA MET A 114 13.32 1.97 -18.45
C MET A 114 14.60 1.16 -18.61
N ALA A 115 15.74 1.82 -18.88
CA ALA A 115 16.98 1.15 -19.26
C ALA A 115 17.74 0.55 -18.06
N GLY A 116 17.58 1.12 -16.86
CA GLY A 116 18.30 0.64 -15.68
C GLY A 116 17.75 1.13 -14.34
N GLY A 117 16.51 1.62 -14.27
CA GLY A 117 15.92 2.17 -13.05
C GLY A 117 15.30 1.14 -12.11
N GLY A 118 14.98 -0.07 -12.59
CA GLY A 118 14.27 -1.09 -11.82
C GLY A 118 15.07 -1.65 -10.65
N PHE A 119 14.43 -1.80 -9.50
CA PHE A 119 14.98 -2.48 -8.32
C PHE A 119 14.88 -3.99 -8.49
N THR A 120 15.76 -4.74 -7.82
CA THR A 120 15.79 -6.20 -7.92
C THR A 120 15.75 -6.84 -6.54
N ALA A 121 14.88 -7.83 -6.35
CA ALA A 121 14.79 -8.62 -5.14
C ALA A 121 14.65 -10.13 -5.43
N VAL A 122 15.06 -10.96 -4.47
CA VAL A 122 14.72 -12.37 -4.43
C VAL A 122 13.67 -12.58 -3.34
N VAL A 123 12.58 -13.26 -3.68
CA VAL A 123 11.52 -13.65 -2.76
C VAL A 123 11.50 -15.17 -2.63
N ASP A 124 11.64 -15.69 -1.41
CA ASP A 124 11.37 -17.10 -1.13
C ASP A 124 9.86 -17.32 -1.13
N LEU A 125 9.38 -18.13 -2.07
CA LEU A 125 7.95 -18.32 -2.30
C LEU A 125 7.30 -19.21 -1.21
N ARG A 126 8.07 -19.90 -0.36
CA ARG A 126 7.55 -20.68 0.77
C ARG A 126 7.44 -19.82 2.03
N SER A 127 8.53 -19.18 2.41
CA SER A 127 8.60 -18.44 3.68
C SER A 127 8.20 -16.97 3.56
N GLY A 128 8.18 -16.41 2.35
CA GLY A 128 8.01 -14.97 2.13
C GLY A 128 9.26 -14.15 2.41
N ALA A 129 10.41 -14.79 2.71
CA ALA A 129 11.65 -14.06 3.00
C ALA A 129 12.13 -13.24 1.80
N ILE A 130 12.39 -11.94 2.03
CA ILE A 130 12.81 -10.98 1.01
C ILE A 130 14.32 -10.72 1.11
N ARG A 131 15.00 -10.71 -0.04
CA ARG A 131 16.38 -10.24 -0.17
C ARG A 131 16.51 -9.24 -1.31
N LYS A 132 16.58 -7.95 -0.98
CA LYS A 132 16.87 -6.89 -1.95
C LYS A 132 18.34 -6.93 -2.39
N LEU A 133 18.59 -6.68 -3.66
CA LEU A 133 19.91 -6.84 -4.27
C LEU A 133 20.56 -5.49 -4.58
N PRO A 134 21.91 -5.38 -4.56
CA PRO A 134 22.64 -4.17 -4.92
C PRO A 134 22.69 -3.91 -6.44
N VAL A 135 21.68 -4.37 -7.18
CA VAL A 135 21.66 -4.37 -8.65
C VAL A 135 20.37 -3.71 -9.12
N ARG A 136 20.52 -2.66 -9.93
CA ARG A 136 19.42 -2.14 -10.73
C ARG A 136 19.33 -2.84 -12.08
N SER A 137 18.16 -2.77 -12.70
CA SER A 137 17.77 -3.57 -13.86
C SER A 137 16.94 -2.74 -14.83
N THR A 138 16.96 -3.12 -16.11
CA THR A 138 15.99 -2.63 -17.08
C THR A 138 14.59 -3.14 -16.71
N LEU A 139 13.58 -2.31 -16.96
CA LEU A 139 12.17 -2.69 -16.90
C LEU A 139 11.68 -3.32 -18.22
N ALA A 140 12.53 -3.52 -19.22
CA ALA A 140 12.13 -4.16 -20.47
C ALA A 140 11.62 -5.60 -20.24
N TYR A 141 10.75 -6.10 -21.13
CA TYR A 141 10.03 -7.39 -21.01
C TYR A 141 10.91 -8.63 -20.77
N HIS A 142 12.21 -8.48 -20.98
CA HIS A 142 13.18 -9.56 -21.05
C HIS A 142 14.08 -9.65 -19.81
N SER A 143 13.77 -8.89 -18.76
CA SER A 143 14.45 -8.89 -17.47
C SER A 143 13.42 -8.98 -16.34
N PRO A 144 13.49 -9.96 -15.42
CA PRO A 144 14.56 -10.94 -15.22
C PRO A 144 14.46 -12.18 -16.14
N GLY A 145 15.60 -12.82 -16.42
CA GLY A 145 15.69 -14.04 -17.24
C GLY A 145 16.14 -15.28 -16.46
N CYS A 146 15.21 -16.17 -16.12
CA CYS A 146 15.50 -17.37 -15.34
C CYS A 146 16.05 -18.53 -16.19
N GLY A 147 16.99 -19.30 -15.62
CA GLY A 147 17.46 -20.57 -16.17
C GLY A 147 16.73 -21.78 -15.56
N THR A 148 17.27 -22.98 -15.77
CA THR A 148 16.76 -24.24 -15.19
C THR A 148 17.26 -24.51 -13.76
N GLY A 149 18.03 -23.60 -13.16
CA GLY A 149 18.62 -23.73 -11.83
C GLY A 149 18.35 -22.50 -10.95
N SER A 150 19.25 -22.20 -10.01
CA SER A 150 19.16 -21.01 -9.15
C SER A 150 19.70 -19.74 -9.81
N GLN A 151 20.38 -19.85 -10.95
CA GLN A 151 20.94 -18.70 -11.64
C GLN A 151 19.87 -17.94 -12.42
N VAL A 152 19.95 -16.61 -12.39
CA VAL A 152 19.05 -15.68 -13.08
C VAL A 152 19.88 -14.57 -13.71
N ALA A 153 19.61 -14.26 -14.98
CA ALA A 153 20.22 -13.16 -15.69
C ALA A 153 19.41 -11.88 -15.49
N ILE A 154 20.10 -10.79 -15.20
CA ILE A 154 19.57 -9.45 -15.03
C ILE A 154 20.29 -8.51 -15.98
N SER A 155 19.56 -7.69 -16.72
CA SER A 155 20.13 -6.80 -17.72
C SER A 155 19.99 -5.34 -17.30
N THR A 156 20.98 -4.51 -17.62
CA THR A 156 20.87 -3.05 -17.69
C THR A 156 21.31 -2.60 -19.07
N GLN A 157 20.72 -1.51 -19.56
CA GLN A 157 21.10 -0.89 -20.82
C GLN A 157 21.54 0.54 -20.58
N ASP A 158 22.61 0.93 -21.29
CA ASP A 158 23.14 2.29 -21.31
C ASP A 158 23.16 2.78 -22.77
N GLN A 159 23.46 4.07 -23.00
CA GLN A 159 23.65 4.60 -24.35
C GLN A 159 24.79 3.85 -25.07
N GLY A 160 24.41 2.92 -25.94
CA GLY A 160 25.33 2.15 -26.78
C GLY A 160 25.76 0.76 -26.30
N GLY A 161 25.26 0.28 -25.16
CA GLY A 161 25.67 -1.02 -24.63
C GLY A 161 24.71 -1.65 -23.62
N SER A 162 24.95 -2.93 -23.34
CA SER A 162 24.22 -3.72 -22.35
C SER A 162 25.16 -4.35 -21.35
N THR A 163 24.76 -4.35 -20.09
CA THR A 163 25.42 -5.12 -19.03
C THR A 163 24.47 -6.21 -18.54
N VAL A 164 24.90 -7.47 -18.61
CA VAL A 164 24.16 -8.62 -18.10
C VAL A 164 24.88 -9.17 -16.87
N ARG A 165 24.16 -9.29 -15.75
CA ARG A 165 24.65 -9.82 -14.47
C ARG A 165 23.95 -11.13 -14.17
N LEU A 166 24.73 -12.14 -13.79
CA LEU A 166 24.22 -13.45 -13.40
C LEU A 166 24.14 -13.53 -11.87
N ILE A 167 22.94 -13.67 -11.36
CA ILE A 167 22.64 -13.70 -9.92
C ILE A 167 22.35 -15.14 -9.52
N ASP A 168 22.95 -15.61 -8.43
CA ASP A 168 22.49 -16.84 -7.77
C ASP A 168 21.37 -16.49 -6.80
N ALA A 169 20.13 -16.87 -7.11
CA ALA A 169 18.96 -16.56 -6.30
C ALA A 169 19.04 -17.15 -4.87
N ALA A 170 19.79 -18.24 -4.66
CA ALA A 170 19.93 -18.81 -3.32
C ALA A 170 20.74 -17.92 -2.37
N THR A 171 21.80 -17.29 -2.90
CA THR A 171 22.74 -16.46 -2.12
C THR A 171 22.52 -14.96 -2.31
N GLY A 172 21.86 -14.54 -3.38
CA GLY A 172 21.76 -13.14 -3.82
C GLY A 172 23.04 -12.60 -4.44
N ALA A 173 24.07 -13.41 -4.63
CA ALA A 173 25.38 -12.96 -5.10
C ALA A 173 25.39 -12.77 -6.63
N VAL A 174 26.04 -11.70 -7.09
CA VAL A 174 26.41 -11.54 -8.49
C VAL A 174 27.61 -12.46 -8.78
N THR A 175 27.38 -13.52 -9.53
CA THR A 175 28.37 -14.56 -9.86
C THR A 175 29.19 -14.23 -11.11
N SER A 176 28.65 -13.42 -12.01
CA SER A 176 29.32 -13.00 -13.25
C SER A 176 28.68 -11.71 -13.78
N THR A 177 29.49 -10.89 -14.46
CA THR A 177 29.05 -9.68 -15.16
C THR A 177 29.63 -9.70 -16.58
N TYR A 178 28.77 -9.44 -17.57
CA TYR A 178 29.12 -9.40 -18.98
C TYR A 178 28.74 -8.04 -19.55
N ALA A 179 29.64 -7.41 -20.30
CA ALA A 179 29.36 -6.20 -21.05
C ALA A 179 29.37 -6.51 -22.55
N ALA A 180 28.42 -5.96 -23.28
CA ALA A 180 28.32 -6.10 -24.73
C ALA A 180 27.97 -4.74 -25.35
N SER A 181 28.55 -4.44 -26.51
CA SER A 181 28.13 -3.30 -27.33
C SER A 181 26.79 -3.61 -28.00
N GLY A 182 25.88 -2.63 -28.04
CA GLY A 182 24.51 -2.80 -28.53
C GLY A 182 23.53 -3.34 -27.48
N GLN A 183 22.28 -3.55 -27.91
CA GLN A 183 21.17 -3.95 -27.03
C GLN A 183 21.05 -5.49 -26.98
N VAL A 184 21.62 -6.08 -25.93
CA VAL A 184 21.39 -7.50 -25.60
C VAL A 184 20.04 -7.63 -24.89
N THR A 185 19.17 -8.48 -25.42
CA THR A 185 17.83 -8.74 -24.90
C THR A 185 17.63 -10.22 -24.59
N SER A 186 16.61 -10.57 -23.81
CA SER A 186 16.23 -11.96 -23.50
C SER A 186 17.40 -12.79 -22.97
N ALA A 187 18.21 -12.18 -22.09
CA ALA A 187 19.37 -12.85 -21.52
C ALA A 187 18.93 -13.93 -20.53
N VAL A 188 19.48 -15.14 -20.64
CA VAL A 188 19.18 -16.28 -19.75
C VAL A 188 20.43 -17.14 -19.46
N PRO A 189 20.54 -17.76 -18.27
CA PRO A 189 21.52 -18.81 -18.02
C PRO A 189 21.22 -20.05 -18.87
N TYR A 190 22.20 -20.52 -19.62
CA TYR A 190 22.06 -21.67 -20.52
C TYR A 190 23.40 -22.37 -20.76
N ASP A 191 23.41 -23.71 -20.65
CA ASP A 191 24.55 -24.58 -20.99
C ASP A 191 25.87 -24.14 -20.33
N GLY A 192 25.81 -23.91 -19.01
CA GLY A 192 26.97 -23.51 -18.19
C GLY A 192 27.48 -22.08 -18.41
N GLY A 193 26.79 -21.27 -19.23
CA GLY A 193 27.09 -19.86 -19.44
C GLY A 193 25.83 -18.99 -19.49
N THR A 194 25.95 -17.83 -20.11
CA THR A 194 24.83 -16.91 -20.32
C THR A 194 24.66 -16.64 -21.81
N VAL A 195 23.43 -16.74 -22.29
CA VAL A 195 23.07 -16.40 -23.67
C VAL A 195 22.11 -15.24 -23.69
N GLY A 196 22.00 -14.55 -24.81
CA GLY A 196 21.01 -13.50 -25.06
C GLY A 196 20.83 -13.29 -26.55
N VAL A 197 20.05 -12.28 -26.91
CA VAL A 197 19.78 -11.90 -28.29
C VAL A 197 20.47 -10.58 -28.59
N LEU A 198 21.17 -10.54 -29.72
CA LEU A 198 21.79 -9.33 -30.25
C LEU A 198 21.46 -9.24 -31.75
N GLY A 199 20.57 -8.31 -32.11
CA GLY A 199 19.96 -8.26 -33.43
C GLY A 199 19.20 -9.56 -33.74
N ARG A 200 19.50 -10.20 -34.89
CA ARG A 200 18.94 -11.51 -35.28
C ARG A 200 19.69 -12.73 -34.75
N SER A 201 20.73 -12.50 -33.95
CA SER A 201 21.62 -13.57 -33.50
C SER A 201 21.36 -13.91 -32.04
N ILE A 202 21.28 -15.21 -31.76
CA ILE A 202 21.43 -15.73 -30.40
C ILE A 202 22.92 -15.80 -30.12
N VAL A 203 23.35 -15.14 -29.05
CA VAL A 203 24.77 -15.00 -28.71
C VAL A 203 25.05 -15.55 -27.32
N ARG A 204 26.20 -16.18 -27.15
CA ARG A 204 26.80 -16.49 -25.85
C ARG A 204 27.62 -15.30 -25.40
N LEU A 205 27.38 -14.84 -24.17
CA LEU A 205 28.09 -13.71 -23.58
C LEU A 205 29.41 -14.20 -22.97
N GLY A 206 30.50 -13.52 -23.33
CA GLY A 206 31.84 -13.72 -22.78
C GLY A 206 32.35 -12.45 -22.10
N ARG A 207 33.49 -12.55 -21.40
CA ARG A 207 34.07 -11.40 -20.67
C ARG A 207 34.53 -10.25 -21.58
N THR A 208 34.90 -10.54 -22.83
CA THR A 208 35.49 -9.58 -23.78
C THR A 208 34.72 -9.49 -25.10
N GLY A 209 33.48 -9.97 -25.15
CA GLY A 209 32.66 -9.97 -26.37
C GLY A 209 31.59 -11.05 -26.38
N VAL A 210 31.01 -11.27 -27.55
CA VAL A 210 29.92 -12.23 -27.76
C VAL A 210 30.28 -13.28 -28.82
N THR A 211 29.77 -14.49 -28.69
CA THR A 211 29.92 -15.58 -29.69
C THR A 211 28.56 -15.93 -30.26
N VAL A 212 28.39 -15.88 -31.58
CA VAL A 212 27.13 -16.25 -32.24
C VAL A 212 26.89 -17.76 -32.14
N LEU A 213 25.73 -18.15 -31.64
CA LEU A 213 25.28 -19.56 -31.55
C LEU A 213 24.30 -19.93 -32.66
N ALA A 214 23.43 -18.98 -33.03
CA ALA A 214 22.47 -19.13 -34.12
C ALA A 214 22.13 -17.74 -34.69
N THR A 215 21.74 -17.70 -35.95
CA THR A 215 21.30 -16.49 -36.66
C THR A 215 19.99 -16.80 -37.36
N GLU A 216 19.01 -15.92 -37.19
CA GLU A 216 17.65 -16.10 -37.69
C GLU A 216 17.30 -15.09 -38.79
N ASP A 217 16.16 -15.31 -39.46
CA ASP A 217 15.66 -14.40 -40.51
C ASP A 217 15.00 -13.12 -39.94
N GLY A 218 14.75 -13.11 -38.64
CA GLY A 218 14.21 -11.99 -37.88
C GLY A 218 14.79 -11.99 -36.47
N GLN A 219 14.41 -11.00 -35.65
CA GLN A 219 14.92 -10.92 -34.28
C GLN A 219 14.33 -12.02 -33.38
N PRO A 220 15.17 -12.83 -32.72
CA PRO A 220 14.70 -13.72 -31.67
C PRO A 220 14.19 -12.97 -30.44
N PHE A 221 13.20 -13.51 -29.74
CA PHE A 221 12.69 -12.97 -28.47
C PHE A 221 12.15 -14.10 -27.57
N ARG A 222 11.92 -13.79 -26.28
CA ARG A 222 11.39 -14.74 -25.27
C ARG A 222 12.21 -16.04 -25.19
N LEU A 223 13.49 -15.92 -24.84
CA LEU A 223 14.37 -17.07 -24.67
C LEU A 223 14.03 -17.81 -23.37
N HIS A 224 13.76 -19.12 -23.46
CA HIS A 224 13.44 -19.98 -22.32
C HIS A 224 14.27 -21.28 -22.35
N PRO A 225 15.22 -21.47 -21.43
CA PRO A 225 15.94 -22.73 -21.26
C PRO A 225 15.01 -23.85 -20.79
N ASP A 226 15.15 -25.04 -21.37
CA ASP A 226 14.44 -26.25 -20.93
C ASP A 226 15.35 -27.21 -20.14
N THR A 227 14.76 -27.96 -19.21
CA THR A 227 15.47 -28.93 -18.36
C THR A 227 16.18 -30.06 -19.10
N SER A 228 15.92 -30.26 -20.39
CA SER A 228 16.62 -31.24 -21.23
C SER A 228 17.84 -30.67 -21.96
N GLY A 229 18.24 -29.43 -21.64
CA GLY A 229 19.41 -28.76 -22.18
C GLY A 229 19.18 -28.10 -23.54
N GLY A 230 17.94 -27.71 -23.85
CA GLY A 230 17.59 -26.89 -25.01
C GLY A 230 17.26 -25.44 -24.64
N LEU A 231 17.27 -24.57 -25.64
CA LEU A 231 16.85 -23.19 -25.56
C LEU A 231 15.69 -22.97 -26.52
N ALA A 232 14.51 -22.71 -25.96
CA ALA A 232 13.32 -22.28 -26.71
C ALA A 232 13.38 -20.78 -26.99
N TYR A 233 12.87 -20.36 -28.15
CA TYR A 233 12.72 -18.95 -28.48
C TYR A 233 11.73 -18.76 -29.63
N GLU A 234 11.25 -17.53 -29.76
CA GLU A 234 10.41 -17.09 -30.86
C GLU A 234 11.19 -16.21 -31.83
N VAL A 235 10.76 -16.19 -33.10
CA VAL A 235 11.26 -15.28 -34.13
C VAL A 235 10.06 -14.68 -34.85
N ALA A 236 9.96 -13.36 -34.88
CA ALA A 236 8.94 -12.67 -35.66
C ALA A 236 9.32 -12.66 -37.14
N ALA A 237 8.36 -13.03 -38.00
CA ALA A 237 8.52 -13.03 -39.44
C ALA A 237 7.22 -12.52 -40.10
N GLY A 238 7.13 -11.22 -40.35
CA GLY A 238 5.88 -10.58 -40.77
C GLY A 238 4.85 -10.63 -39.65
N ASP A 239 3.67 -11.17 -39.94
CA ASP A 239 2.57 -11.36 -38.98
C ASP A 239 2.63 -12.71 -38.25
N GLN A 240 3.74 -13.47 -38.39
CA GLN A 240 3.91 -14.79 -37.78
C GLN A 240 4.95 -14.81 -36.66
N ALA A 241 4.63 -15.53 -35.58
CA ALA A 241 5.58 -16.03 -34.61
C ALA A 241 6.04 -17.43 -35.02
N ARG A 242 7.36 -17.63 -35.18
CA ARG A 242 7.97 -18.95 -35.43
C ARG A 242 8.68 -19.43 -34.18
N VAL A 243 8.36 -20.64 -33.73
CA VAL A 243 8.95 -21.24 -32.54
C VAL A 243 10.11 -22.15 -32.91
N TYR A 244 11.24 -21.95 -32.26
CA TYR A 244 12.45 -22.74 -32.43
C TYR A 244 12.96 -23.30 -31.12
N ARG A 245 13.75 -24.38 -31.24
CA ARG A 245 14.54 -24.96 -30.17
C ARG A 245 15.98 -25.15 -30.62
N LEU A 246 16.92 -24.51 -29.94
CA LEU A 246 18.35 -24.71 -30.12
C LEU A 246 18.86 -25.69 -29.05
N ALA A 247 19.43 -26.83 -29.46
CA ALA A 247 20.00 -27.80 -28.53
C ALA A 247 21.24 -28.46 -29.13
N ARG A 248 22.32 -28.58 -28.36
CA ARG A 248 23.62 -29.14 -28.81
C ARG A 248 24.10 -28.50 -30.13
N GLY A 249 23.97 -27.19 -30.25
CA GLY A 249 24.34 -26.41 -31.44
C GLY A 249 23.44 -26.61 -32.67
N LYS A 250 22.34 -27.36 -32.57
CA LYS A 250 21.39 -27.59 -33.66
C LYS A 250 20.08 -26.86 -33.42
N ARG A 251 19.70 -26.00 -34.37
CA ARG A 251 18.40 -25.35 -34.42
C ARG A 251 17.34 -26.28 -35.03
N LYS A 252 16.18 -26.41 -34.39
CA LYS A 252 14.99 -27.08 -34.92
C LYS A 252 13.77 -26.16 -34.86
N SER A 253 13.05 -26.00 -35.98
CA SER A 253 11.73 -25.36 -35.97
C SER A 253 10.68 -26.31 -35.40
N LEU A 254 9.81 -25.80 -34.53
CA LEU A 254 8.74 -26.57 -33.92
C LEU A 254 7.37 -26.21 -34.48
N GLY A 255 7.21 -25.06 -35.12
CA GLY A 255 5.96 -24.62 -35.74
C GLY A 255 5.84 -23.10 -35.80
N SER A 256 4.70 -22.63 -36.30
CA SER A 256 4.40 -21.19 -36.40
C SER A 256 2.91 -20.89 -36.28
N GLY A 257 2.60 -19.70 -35.82
CA GLY A 257 1.25 -19.16 -35.68
C GLY A 257 1.25 -17.66 -35.95
N ARG A 258 0.08 -17.02 -35.94
CA ARG A 258 0.04 -15.56 -35.97
C ARG A 258 0.66 -14.98 -34.70
N LEU A 259 1.35 -13.85 -34.86
CA LEU A 259 2.13 -13.19 -33.82
C LEU A 259 1.28 -12.78 -32.61
N ASP A 260 0.01 -12.42 -32.83
CA ASP A 260 -0.98 -12.06 -31.81
C ASP A 260 -1.72 -13.26 -31.17
N ARG A 261 -1.41 -14.49 -31.60
CA ARG A 261 -2.15 -15.71 -31.23
C ARG A 261 -1.28 -16.87 -30.76
N LEU A 262 0.02 -16.65 -30.64
CA LEU A 262 0.99 -17.66 -30.25
C LEU A 262 2.05 -17.01 -29.37
N GLN A 263 2.34 -17.62 -28.21
CA GLN A 263 3.38 -17.13 -27.31
C GLN A 263 4.05 -18.28 -26.57
N LEU A 264 5.35 -18.16 -26.35
CA LEU A 264 6.16 -18.96 -25.44
C LEU A 264 6.26 -18.28 -24.07
N THR A 265 6.19 -19.10 -23.03
CA THR A 265 6.52 -18.69 -21.68
C THR A 265 7.28 -19.79 -20.96
N GLY A 266 8.01 -19.44 -19.91
CA GLY A 266 8.81 -20.38 -19.12
C GLY A 266 8.56 -20.20 -17.63
N SER A 267 8.51 -21.34 -16.91
CA SER A 267 8.38 -21.36 -15.45
C SER A 267 9.10 -22.59 -14.90
N ALA A 268 9.93 -22.41 -13.86
CA ALA A 268 10.71 -23.48 -13.24
C ALA A 268 11.46 -24.40 -14.23
N GLY A 269 12.08 -23.83 -15.27
CA GLY A 269 12.83 -24.58 -16.29
C GLY A 269 12.00 -25.40 -17.27
N ARG A 270 10.67 -25.21 -17.30
CA ARG A 270 9.74 -25.79 -18.28
C ARG A 270 9.29 -24.73 -19.27
N VAL A 271 8.89 -25.17 -20.46
CA VAL A 271 8.48 -24.29 -21.57
C VAL A 271 7.03 -24.58 -21.94
N PHE A 272 6.24 -23.52 -22.09
CA PHE A 272 4.82 -23.60 -22.41
C PHE A 272 4.50 -22.83 -23.69
N VAL A 273 3.60 -23.40 -24.50
CA VAL A 273 3.07 -22.76 -25.72
C VAL A 273 1.62 -22.38 -25.49
N LEU A 274 1.33 -21.08 -25.60
CA LEU A 274 0.04 -20.46 -25.31
C LEU A 274 -0.64 -19.93 -26.57
N GLY A 275 -1.91 -19.59 -26.44
CA GLY A 275 -2.70 -18.91 -27.46
C GLY A 275 -3.50 -19.85 -28.37
N PRO A 276 -4.39 -19.29 -29.21
CA PRO A 276 -5.21 -20.07 -30.12
C PRO A 276 -4.42 -20.90 -31.14
N ASP A 277 -3.23 -20.45 -31.53
CA ASP A 277 -2.40 -21.11 -32.54
C ASP A 277 -1.41 -22.13 -31.95
N ARG A 278 -1.44 -22.34 -30.62
CA ARG A 278 -0.52 -23.26 -29.89
C ARG A 278 -0.41 -24.66 -30.47
N ALA A 279 -1.50 -25.20 -31.03
CA ALA A 279 -1.56 -26.56 -31.58
C ALA A 279 -0.74 -26.71 -32.88
N LYS A 280 -0.35 -25.58 -33.49
CA LYS A 280 0.54 -25.54 -34.66
C LYS A 280 2.01 -25.74 -34.29
N VAL A 281 2.34 -25.81 -33.00
CA VAL A 281 3.70 -26.04 -32.49
C VAL A 281 3.82 -27.45 -31.92
N GLY A 282 4.71 -28.26 -32.50
CA GLY A 282 4.94 -29.64 -32.10
C GLY A 282 5.74 -29.76 -30.81
N THR A 283 5.05 -30.01 -29.69
CA THR A 283 5.66 -30.24 -28.36
C THR A 283 5.81 -31.73 -28.00
N THR A 284 5.16 -32.62 -28.75
CA THR A 284 5.17 -34.07 -28.48
C THR A 284 6.58 -34.64 -28.48
N GLY A 285 6.94 -35.37 -27.41
CA GLY A 285 8.25 -35.99 -27.25
C GLY A 285 9.36 -35.04 -26.75
N LEU A 286 9.05 -33.78 -26.46
CA LEU A 286 9.97 -32.85 -25.80
C LEU A 286 9.74 -32.87 -24.29
N THR A 287 10.74 -33.31 -23.52
CA THR A 287 10.68 -33.31 -22.06
C THR A 287 10.61 -31.87 -21.52
N GLY A 288 9.66 -31.61 -20.61
CA GLY A 288 9.49 -30.28 -20.01
C GLY A 288 8.74 -29.27 -20.87
N TRP A 289 8.13 -29.70 -21.98
CA TRP A 289 7.31 -28.86 -22.85
C TRP A 289 5.83 -29.22 -22.77
N GLN A 290 4.96 -28.22 -22.79
CA GLN A 290 3.51 -28.43 -22.81
C GLN A 290 2.79 -27.33 -23.62
N SER A 291 1.76 -27.73 -24.37
CA SER A 291 0.82 -26.78 -24.98
C SER A 291 -0.35 -26.59 -24.02
N ILE A 292 -0.68 -25.34 -23.68
CA ILE A 292 -1.74 -25.02 -22.72
C ILE A 292 -2.81 -24.18 -23.41
N ASP A 293 -4.07 -24.57 -23.26
CA ASP A 293 -5.21 -23.80 -23.75
C ASP A 293 -5.48 -22.59 -22.86
N ALA A 294 -4.62 -21.58 -22.95
CA ALA A 294 -4.77 -20.30 -22.27
C ALA A 294 -4.52 -19.16 -23.27
N PRO A 295 -5.06 -17.96 -23.03
CA PRO A 295 -4.73 -16.79 -23.83
C PRO A 295 -3.22 -16.54 -23.82
N VAL A 296 -2.76 -15.80 -24.83
CA VAL A 296 -1.44 -15.14 -24.76
C VAL A 296 -1.40 -14.26 -23.51
N ASN A 297 -0.21 -14.00 -22.98
CA ASN A 297 0.04 -13.27 -21.72
C ASN A 297 -0.36 -13.98 -20.42
N ALA A 298 -0.97 -15.17 -20.46
CA ALA A 298 -1.26 -15.94 -19.24
C ALA A 298 0.01 -16.33 -18.48
N GLN A 299 -0.03 -16.24 -17.14
CA GLN A 299 1.06 -16.66 -16.26
C GLN A 299 0.87 -18.12 -15.86
N VAL A 300 1.86 -18.96 -16.13
CA VAL A 300 1.74 -20.42 -15.99
C VAL A 300 2.45 -20.92 -14.73
N SER A 301 1.78 -21.80 -13.99
CA SER A 301 2.35 -22.43 -12.80
C SER A 301 3.57 -23.31 -13.12
N THR A 302 4.39 -23.62 -12.12
CA THR A 302 5.70 -24.29 -12.29
C THR A 302 5.64 -25.63 -13.03
N THR A 303 4.51 -26.32 -13.06
CA THR A 303 4.29 -27.56 -13.81
C THR A 303 3.28 -27.42 -14.95
N GLY A 304 2.57 -26.29 -15.02
CA GLY A 304 1.56 -26.00 -16.03
C GLY A 304 0.17 -26.53 -15.74
N THR A 305 -0.13 -26.93 -14.50
CA THR A 305 -1.48 -27.37 -14.10
C THR A 305 -2.48 -26.19 -14.09
N LEU A 306 -2.03 -25.00 -13.71
CA LEU A 306 -2.82 -23.77 -13.66
C LEU A 306 -2.22 -22.69 -14.57
N ALA A 307 -3.07 -21.99 -15.32
CA ALA A 307 -2.71 -20.80 -16.09
C ALA A 307 -3.56 -19.62 -15.61
N VAL A 308 -2.93 -18.66 -14.95
CA VAL A 308 -3.57 -17.40 -14.53
C VAL A 308 -3.79 -16.54 -15.77
N THR A 309 -5.05 -16.26 -16.06
CA THR A 309 -5.47 -15.51 -17.24
C THR A 309 -5.62 -14.03 -16.97
N SER A 310 -5.93 -13.63 -15.73
CA SER A 310 -5.93 -12.23 -15.32
C SER A 310 -5.79 -12.10 -13.81
N SER A 311 -5.33 -10.94 -13.34
CA SER A 311 -5.40 -10.56 -11.93
C SER A 311 -5.55 -9.05 -11.80
N ALA A 312 -6.45 -8.61 -10.94
CA ALA A 312 -6.70 -7.20 -10.70
C ALA A 312 -7.23 -6.94 -9.28
N PRO A 313 -6.89 -5.80 -8.66
CA PRO A 313 -7.52 -5.38 -7.40
C PRO A 313 -9.02 -5.14 -7.58
N ALA A 314 -9.83 -5.59 -6.62
CA ALA A 314 -11.29 -5.61 -6.68
C ALA A 314 -11.97 -4.31 -6.21
N ALA A 315 -11.24 -3.34 -5.64
CA ALA A 315 -11.82 -2.13 -5.05
C ALA A 315 -10.81 -0.98 -4.86
N ALA A 316 -11.27 0.11 -4.23
CA ALA A 316 -10.68 1.45 -4.07
C ALA A 316 -9.18 1.58 -3.73
N PRO A 317 -8.50 2.68 -4.14
CA PRO A 317 -7.19 3.08 -3.61
C PRO A 317 -7.24 3.29 -2.09
N GLY A 318 -6.17 2.93 -1.37
CA GLY A 318 -6.05 3.13 0.07
C GLY A 318 -6.78 2.11 0.96
N SER A 319 -7.44 1.10 0.36
CA SER A 319 -7.92 -0.08 1.08
C SER A 319 -7.10 -1.30 0.68
N ALA A 320 -6.93 -2.28 1.58
CA ALA A 320 -6.39 -3.61 1.27
C ALA A 320 -7.38 -4.39 0.37
N ALA A 321 -7.64 -3.84 -0.81
CA ALA A 321 -8.60 -4.33 -1.76
C ALA A 321 -8.18 -5.73 -2.20
N PRO A 322 -9.08 -6.73 -2.12
CA PRO A 322 -8.75 -8.07 -2.55
C PRO A 322 -8.34 -8.10 -4.03
N VAL A 323 -7.29 -8.82 -4.39
CA VAL A 323 -6.94 -9.11 -5.77
C VAL A 323 -7.77 -10.29 -6.23
N THR A 324 -8.59 -10.07 -7.26
CA THR A 324 -9.26 -11.14 -8.00
C THR A 324 -8.26 -11.78 -8.94
N ILE A 325 -8.15 -13.11 -8.92
CA ILE A 325 -7.27 -13.89 -9.80
C ILE A 325 -8.13 -14.84 -10.61
N ASN A 326 -8.21 -14.62 -11.92
CA ASN A 326 -8.90 -15.51 -12.84
C ASN A 326 -7.89 -16.47 -13.46
N ALA A 327 -8.21 -17.75 -13.47
CA ALA A 327 -7.31 -18.77 -14.00
C ALA A 327 -8.07 -19.90 -14.71
N ARG A 328 -7.31 -20.73 -15.42
CA ARG A 328 -7.80 -21.92 -16.11
C ARG A 328 -6.93 -23.13 -15.78
N LEU A 329 -7.59 -24.27 -15.53
CA LEU A 329 -6.93 -25.54 -15.31
C LEU A 329 -6.58 -26.19 -16.66
N SER A 330 -5.32 -26.53 -16.86
CA SER A 330 -4.82 -27.00 -18.16
C SER A 330 -5.35 -28.38 -18.58
N HIS A 331 -5.70 -29.24 -17.61
CA HIS A 331 -6.11 -30.61 -17.86
C HIS A 331 -7.63 -30.76 -18.12
N SER A 332 -8.46 -29.93 -17.50
CA SER A 332 -9.93 -29.96 -17.62
C SER A 332 -10.50 -28.79 -18.42
N ALA A 333 -9.68 -27.76 -18.70
CA ALA A 333 -10.11 -26.49 -19.28
C ALA A 333 -11.11 -25.68 -18.40
N GLU A 334 -11.36 -26.11 -17.15
CA GLU A 334 -12.24 -25.44 -16.20
C GLU A 334 -11.70 -24.05 -15.83
N LYS A 335 -12.60 -23.06 -15.78
CA LYS A 335 -12.29 -21.69 -15.34
C LYS A 335 -12.51 -21.60 -13.83
N VAL A 336 -11.55 -21.02 -13.13
CA VAL A 336 -11.58 -20.83 -11.68
C VAL A 336 -11.25 -19.38 -11.37
N SER A 337 -11.83 -18.85 -10.29
CA SER A 337 -11.58 -17.50 -9.82
C SER A 337 -11.26 -17.54 -8.33
N PHE A 338 -10.32 -16.72 -7.91
CA PHE A 338 -9.87 -16.61 -6.54
C PHE A 338 -9.89 -15.16 -6.10
N GLU A 339 -10.00 -14.95 -4.80
CA GLU A 339 -9.84 -13.64 -4.18
C GLU A 339 -8.78 -13.71 -3.09
N VAL A 340 -7.78 -12.83 -3.14
CA VAL A 340 -6.72 -12.76 -2.13
C VAL A 340 -6.51 -11.32 -1.71
N ARG A 341 -6.64 -11.02 -0.42
CA ARG A 341 -6.24 -9.71 0.10
C ARG A 341 -4.72 -9.64 0.18
N PRO A 342 -4.08 -8.67 -0.50
CA PRO A 342 -2.66 -8.48 -0.32
C PRO A 342 -2.36 -8.09 1.14
N ALA A 343 -1.41 -8.77 1.77
CA ALA A 343 -0.86 -8.33 3.04
C ALA A 343 -0.03 -7.05 2.86
N ASP A 344 0.01 -6.20 3.88
CA ASP A 344 0.84 -4.99 3.85
C ASP A 344 2.33 -5.33 3.70
N ALA A 345 3.09 -4.34 3.23
CA ALA A 345 4.54 -4.47 3.15
C ALA A 345 5.14 -4.70 4.55
N THR A 346 5.68 -5.91 4.77
CA THR A 346 6.53 -6.14 5.94
C THR A 346 7.69 -5.14 5.95
N ALA A 347 8.23 -4.82 7.12
CA ALA A 347 9.40 -3.93 7.25
C ALA A 347 10.56 -4.31 6.30
N SER A 348 10.74 -5.61 5.99
CA SER A 348 11.77 -6.08 5.05
C SER A 348 11.47 -5.75 3.57
N GLY A 349 10.19 -5.66 3.22
CA GLY A 349 9.70 -5.31 1.89
C GLY A 349 9.79 -3.82 1.59
N SER A 350 9.61 -2.97 2.61
CA SER A 350 9.77 -1.51 2.54
C SER A 350 11.18 -1.01 2.89
N SER A 351 12.07 -1.87 3.40
CA SER A 351 13.47 -1.51 3.70
C SER A 351 14.24 -1.05 2.45
N ALA A 352 15.07 -0.02 2.54
CA ALA A 352 15.83 0.48 1.39
C ALA A 352 16.70 -0.62 0.74
N SER A 353 16.63 -0.74 -0.60
CA SER A 353 17.48 -1.63 -1.37
C SER A 353 18.96 -1.27 -1.21
N PRO A 354 19.88 -2.25 -1.13
CA PRO A 354 21.32 -1.98 -1.19
C PRO A 354 21.75 -1.20 -2.43
N ALA A 355 20.98 -1.24 -3.53
CA ALA A 355 21.22 -0.45 -4.73
C ALA A 355 21.04 1.07 -4.51
N LEU A 356 20.47 1.47 -3.37
CA LEU A 356 20.29 2.86 -2.92
C LEU A 356 21.39 3.28 -1.93
N ALA A 357 22.26 2.35 -1.54
CA ALA A 357 23.38 2.62 -0.65
C ALA A 357 24.65 2.91 -1.46
N THR A 358 24.99 4.19 -1.66
CA THR A 358 26.36 4.75 -1.49
C THR A 358 26.49 6.21 -1.93
N ALA A 359 27.04 7.04 -1.03
CA ALA A 359 27.44 8.45 -1.11
C ALA A 359 26.37 9.51 -0.77
N ALA A 360 26.81 10.51 0.00
CA ALA A 360 25.99 11.52 0.66
C ALA A 360 25.80 12.76 -0.23
N ALA A 361 24.55 13.23 -0.34
CA ALA A 361 24.26 14.61 -0.72
C ALA A 361 24.37 15.55 0.49
N ALA A 362 24.46 16.85 0.21
CA ALA A 362 24.72 17.94 1.14
C ALA A 362 23.56 18.25 2.12
N LEU A 363 23.73 19.32 2.89
CA LEU A 363 23.17 19.57 4.21
C LEU A 363 21.76 20.21 4.21
N ALA A 364 20.75 19.44 4.61
CA ALA A 364 19.54 19.99 5.20
C ALA A 364 19.67 20.04 6.74
N PRO A 365 19.05 20.98 7.47
CA PRO A 365 18.97 20.91 8.93
C PRO A 365 18.20 19.65 9.36
N GLY A 366 18.63 19.01 10.44
CA GLY A 366 17.96 17.83 11.00
C GLY A 366 16.61 18.10 11.66
N ASN A 367 16.12 19.33 11.58
CA ASN A 367 14.88 19.81 12.19
C ASN A 367 14.04 20.69 11.23
N ASP A 368 14.43 20.78 9.96
CA ASP A 368 13.71 21.54 8.94
C ASP A 368 13.15 20.58 7.89
N PRO A 369 11.82 20.47 7.72
CA PRO A 369 11.25 19.54 6.76
C PRO A 369 11.45 19.98 5.30
N THR A 370 11.76 21.25 5.02
CA THR A 370 11.65 21.85 3.67
C THR A 370 12.82 21.58 2.71
N ASP A 371 13.88 20.93 3.19
CA ASP A 371 15.13 20.67 2.45
C ASP A 371 15.66 21.94 1.72
N PRO A 372 16.23 22.91 2.48
CA PRO A 372 16.65 24.21 1.93
C PRO A 372 17.79 24.11 0.91
N ASP A 373 18.52 22.99 0.88
CA ASP A 373 19.63 22.69 -0.03
C ASP A 373 19.22 21.90 -1.28
N ARG A 374 17.92 21.64 -1.46
CA ARG A 374 17.34 20.92 -2.60
C ARG A 374 17.79 21.44 -3.97
N GLY A 375 17.83 20.54 -4.95
CA GLY A 375 18.03 20.90 -6.35
C GLY A 375 16.79 21.48 -7.05
N CYS A 376 15.59 21.27 -6.50
CA CYS A 376 14.33 21.63 -7.15
C CYS A 376 13.72 22.95 -6.64
N SER A 377 13.02 23.69 -7.51
CA SER A 377 12.57 25.06 -7.22
C SER A 377 11.61 25.14 -6.03
N MET A 378 10.71 24.17 -5.89
CA MET A 378 9.72 24.10 -4.81
C MET A 378 10.13 23.06 -3.76
N ALA A 379 9.95 23.39 -2.48
CA ALA A 379 10.26 22.50 -1.38
C ALA A 379 9.15 21.45 -1.20
N ARG A 380 9.52 20.16 -1.10
CA ARG A 380 8.55 19.05 -1.02
C ARG A 380 7.62 19.15 0.19
N ASN A 381 8.18 19.32 1.39
CA ASN A 381 7.47 19.32 2.67
C ASN A 381 7.31 20.75 3.23
N ASN A 382 6.96 21.72 2.36
CA ASN A 382 6.63 23.07 2.82
C ASN A 382 5.13 23.14 3.18
N PRO A 383 4.77 23.32 4.46
CA PRO A 383 3.37 23.34 4.88
C PRO A 383 2.59 24.53 4.33
N ALA A 384 3.27 25.60 3.90
CA ALA A 384 2.66 26.77 3.27
C ALA A 384 2.54 26.66 1.74
N GLN A 385 2.98 25.56 1.11
CA GLN A 385 2.98 25.38 -0.34
C GLN A 385 2.69 23.92 -0.68
N GLN A 386 1.40 23.59 -0.86
CA GLN A 386 0.94 22.25 -1.15
C GLN A 386 0.26 22.16 -2.51
N ALA A 387 0.35 21.00 -3.18
CA ALA A 387 -0.39 20.74 -4.41
C ALA A 387 -1.84 20.42 -4.09
N TYR A 388 -2.78 21.02 -4.83
CA TYR A 388 -4.20 20.65 -4.75
C TYR A 388 -4.50 19.42 -5.60
N GLN A 389 -5.09 18.40 -4.97
CA GLN A 389 -5.50 17.18 -5.66
C GLN A 389 -6.89 17.36 -6.28
N ALA A 390 -6.89 17.57 -7.60
CA ALA A 390 -8.11 17.78 -8.36
C ALA A 390 -8.88 16.47 -8.62
N THR A 391 -10.21 16.58 -8.61
CA THR A 391 -11.12 15.53 -9.09
C THR A 391 -10.92 15.27 -10.58
N SER A 392 -11.30 14.08 -11.05
CA SER A 392 -11.31 13.73 -12.48
C SER A 392 -12.08 14.74 -13.34
N ALA A 393 -13.24 15.19 -12.85
CA ALA A 393 -14.07 16.20 -13.53
C ALA A 393 -13.36 17.55 -13.68
N GLN A 394 -12.66 18.01 -12.63
CA GLN A 394 -11.87 19.23 -12.67
C GLN A 394 -10.72 19.14 -13.68
N VAL A 395 -10.02 18.00 -13.74
CA VAL A 395 -8.94 17.78 -14.71
C VAL A 395 -9.46 17.87 -16.15
N GLU A 396 -10.55 17.18 -16.47
CA GLU A 396 -11.14 17.21 -17.82
C GLU A 396 -11.63 18.62 -18.18
N TRP A 397 -12.31 19.31 -17.24
CA TRP A 397 -12.70 20.71 -17.42
C TRP A 397 -11.51 21.61 -17.76
N ALA A 398 -10.43 21.50 -16.99
CA ALA A 398 -9.24 22.31 -17.23
C ALA A 398 -8.60 21.99 -18.59
N ALA A 399 -8.52 20.71 -18.98
CA ALA A 399 -7.96 20.30 -20.26
C ALA A 399 -8.81 20.80 -21.45
N ASP A 400 -10.13 20.58 -21.42
CA ASP A 400 -11.09 20.97 -22.46
C ASP A 400 -11.07 22.47 -22.73
N LEU A 401 -10.94 23.28 -21.67
CA LEU A 401 -10.85 24.73 -21.79
C LEU A 401 -9.43 25.20 -22.16
N ALA A 402 -8.38 24.54 -21.66
CA ALA A 402 -6.99 24.94 -21.89
C ALA A 402 -6.59 24.83 -23.36
N VAL A 403 -7.01 23.75 -24.05
CA VAL A 403 -6.70 23.55 -25.48
C VAL A 403 -7.34 24.59 -26.39
N LYS A 404 -8.36 25.29 -25.91
CA LYS A 404 -9.05 26.39 -26.61
C LYS A 404 -8.59 27.78 -26.19
N GLY A 405 -7.69 27.88 -25.21
CA GLY A 405 -7.27 29.16 -24.64
C GLY A 405 -8.36 29.83 -23.80
N SER A 406 -9.40 29.09 -23.43
CA SER A 406 -10.57 29.59 -22.71
C SER A 406 -10.55 29.30 -21.21
N LEU A 407 -9.45 28.75 -20.67
CA LEU A 407 -9.25 28.57 -19.23
C LEU A 407 -8.86 29.91 -18.58
N THR A 408 -9.77 30.88 -18.66
CA THR A 408 -9.55 32.28 -18.24
C THR A 408 -9.89 32.52 -16.78
N THR A 409 -10.02 31.45 -15.99
CA THR A 409 -10.32 31.51 -14.55
C THR A 409 -9.27 32.33 -13.81
N THR A 410 -9.75 33.21 -12.93
CA THR A 410 -8.89 34.03 -12.06
C THR A 410 -8.81 33.39 -10.69
N ARG A 411 -7.59 33.07 -10.25
CA ARG A 411 -7.30 32.65 -8.88
C ARG A 411 -7.17 33.88 -7.97
N PRO A 412 -7.83 33.90 -6.79
CA PRO A 412 -7.64 34.95 -5.81
C PRO A 412 -6.22 34.92 -5.23
N ALA A 413 -5.86 35.96 -4.46
CA ALA A 413 -4.65 35.94 -3.64
C ALA A 413 -4.70 34.73 -2.69
N ASN A 414 -3.55 34.09 -2.51
CA ASN A 414 -3.39 32.95 -1.63
C ASN A 414 -4.38 31.81 -1.95
N TRP A 415 -4.72 31.59 -3.23
CA TRP A 415 -5.60 30.49 -3.62
C TRP A 415 -5.05 29.16 -3.11
N ASN A 416 -5.89 28.44 -2.35
CA ASN A 416 -5.51 27.27 -1.55
C ASN A 416 -4.23 27.54 -0.79
N ASN A 417 -4.14 28.61 0.01
CA ASN A 417 -3.03 28.89 0.95
C ASN A 417 -1.59 28.69 0.44
N ALA A 418 -1.38 28.75 -0.88
CA ALA A 418 -0.12 28.43 -1.54
C ALA A 418 0.82 29.63 -1.67
N GLY A 419 0.44 30.80 -1.14
CA GLY A 419 1.23 32.03 -1.19
C GLY A 419 1.23 32.74 -2.55
N ASN A 420 0.39 32.31 -3.50
CA ASN A 420 0.28 32.96 -4.82
C ASN A 420 -0.31 34.38 -4.71
N SER A 421 0.22 35.34 -5.47
CA SER A 421 -0.51 36.59 -5.77
C SER A 421 -1.74 36.29 -6.66
N PRO A 422 -2.79 37.12 -6.72
CA PRO A 422 -3.89 36.90 -7.66
C PRO A 422 -3.39 36.79 -9.09
N TYR A 423 -3.92 35.84 -9.87
CA TYR A 423 -3.54 35.66 -11.27
C TYR A 423 -4.66 35.07 -12.11
N GLN A 424 -4.61 35.34 -13.41
CA GLN A 424 -5.43 34.67 -14.41
C GLN A 424 -4.63 33.52 -15.04
N ILE A 425 -5.24 32.35 -15.22
CA ILE A 425 -4.53 31.18 -15.75
C ILE A 425 -4.15 31.39 -17.23
N GLN A 426 -5.14 31.47 -18.12
CA GLN A 426 -4.96 31.84 -19.53
C GLN A 426 -5.66 33.16 -19.87
N GLY A 427 -5.48 33.64 -21.11
CA GLY A 427 -5.95 34.94 -21.59
C GLY A 427 -4.80 35.83 -22.04
N ASP A 428 -5.10 37.03 -22.54
CA ASP A 428 -4.06 37.91 -23.09
C ASP A 428 -3.01 38.34 -22.07
N ASN A 429 -3.39 38.40 -20.80
CA ASN A 429 -2.51 38.72 -19.66
C ASN A 429 -2.41 37.55 -18.66
N GLY A 430 -2.83 36.35 -19.06
CA GLY A 430 -2.74 35.16 -18.20
C GLY A 430 -1.30 34.67 -18.03
N LEU A 431 -1.02 33.96 -16.93
CA LEU A 431 0.31 33.40 -16.67
C LEU A 431 0.74 32.39 -17.75
N PHE A 432 -0.20 31.70 -18.38
CA PHE A 432 0.04 30.64 -19.36
C PHE A 432 -0.76 30.90 -20.64
N LYS A 433 -0.49 32.03 -21.31
CA LYS A 433 -1.11 32.34 -22.60
C LYS A 433 -0.92 31.18 -23.59
N LEU A 434 -1.99 30.73 -24.22
CA LEU A 434 -1.95 29.62 -25.18
C LEU A 434 -1.09 30.01 -26.40
N HIS A 435 -0.16 29.14 -26.77
CA HIS A 435 0.67 29.32 -27.97
C HIS A 435 -0.10 29.00 -29.25
N THR A 436 0.27 29.63 -30.36
CA THR A 436 -0.34 29.35 -31.67
C THR A 436 0.24 28.07 -32.28
N LEU A 437 -0.62 27.21 -32.83
CA LEU A 437 -0.21 26.00 -33.51
C LEU A 437 0.25 26.28 -34.95
N ALA A 438 1.43 25.77 -35.31
CA ALA A 438 1.94 25.77 -36.68
C ALA A 438 1.03 24.92 -37.57
N GLY A 439 0.63 25.47 -38.72
CA GLY A 439 -0.40 24.88 -39.58
C GLY A 439 -1.85 25.27 -39.23
N GLY A 440 -2.07 25.99 -38.13
CA GLY A 440 -3.40 26.34 -37.62
C GLY A 440 -4.08 25.18 -36.89
N GLY A 441 -5.27 25.41 -36.30
CA GLY A 441 -5.97 24.41 -35.48
C GLY A 441 -5.61 24.47 -34.00
N GLN A 442 -5.87 23.38 -33.28
CA GLN A 442 -5.67 23.25 -31.83
C GLN A 442 -5.25 21.81 -31.46
N VAL A 443 -4.74 21.63 -30.24
CA VAL A 443 -4.50 20.30 -29.66
C VAL A 443 -5.86 19.66 -29.32
N PRO A 444 -6.18 18.44 -29.75
CA PRO A 444 -7.35 17.72 -29.24
C PRO A 444 -7.21 17.48 -27.74
N ALA A 445 -8.23 17.78 -26.95
CA ALA A 445 -8.21 17.60 -25.49
C ALA A 445 -7.74 16.18 -25.07
N GLN A 446 -8.17 15.14 -25.81
CA GLN A 446 -7.79 13.74 -25.57
C GLN A 446 -6.29 13.46 -25.72
N VAL A 447 -5.58 14.18 -26.58
CA VAL A 447 -4.11 14.03 -26.72
C VAL A 447 -3.43 14.53 -25.44
N LEU A 448 -3.89 15.67 -24.92
CA LEU A 448 -3.39 16.21 -23.66
C LEU A 448 -3.76 15.29 -22.50
N LEU A 449 -5.03 14.90 -22.36
CA LEU A 449 -5.51 14.01 -21.29
C LEU A 449 -4.82 12.64 -21.31
N GLY A 450 -4.55 12.10 -22.50
CA GLY A 450 -3.77 10.86 -22.66
C GLY A 450 -2.33 10.99 -22.17
N ALA A 451 -1.68 12.13 -22.45
CA ALA A 451 -0.36 12.43 -21.90
C ALA A 451 -0.41 12.59 -20.36
N LEU A 452 -1.36 13.38 -19.83
CA LEU A 452 -1.55 13.56 -18.38
C LEU A 452 -1.83 12.24 -17.64
N ALA A 453 -2.63 11.35 -18.24
CA ALA A 453 -2.84 10.01 -17.72
C ALA A 453 -1.55 9.20 -17.69
N GLN A 454 -0.75 9.26 -18.77
CA GLN A 454 0.52 8.56 -18.80
C GLN A 454 1.52 9.12 -17.78
N GLU A 455 1.57 10.44 -17.62
CA GLU A 455 2.52 11.12 -16.72
C GLU A 455 2.24 10.83 -15.25
N SER A 456 0.99 10.95 -14.80
CA SER A 456 0.68 10.95 -13.36
C SER A 456 -0.64 10.27 -12.98
N ASN A 457 -1.26 9.49 -13.88
CA ASN A 457 -2.63 9.00 -13.70
C ASN A 457 -3.63 10.14 -13.45
N THR A 458 -3.38 11.33 -14.02
CA THR A 458 -4.14 12.56 -13.78
C THR A 458 -4.12 13.07 -12.33
N MET A 459 -3.13 12.67 -11.53
CA MET A 459 -2.90 13.16 -10.16
C MET A 459 -2.00 14.40 -10.17
N HIS A 460 -2.31 15.41 -9.35
CA HIS A 460 -1.50 16.63 -9.23
C HIS A 460 -0.68 16.67 -7.94
N ALA A 461 -1.29 16.29 -6.81
CA ALA A 461 -0.61 16.05 -5.56
C ALA A 461 -0.08 14.62 -5.47
N SER A 462 0.70 14.35 -4.44
CA SER A 462 1.16 13.01 -4.06
C SER A 462 -0.04 12.04 -3.97
N PRO A 463 0.15 10.75 -4.29
CA PRO A 463 -0.87 9.72 -4.12
C PRO A 463 -1.46 9.61 -2.69
N HIS A 464 -0.79 10.20 -1.70
CA HIS A 464 -1.24 10.27 -0.30
C HIS A 464 -2.37 11.27 -0.05
N ALA A 465 -2.63 12.19 -0.98
CA ALA A 465 -3.77 13.11 -0.92
C ALA A 465 -4.90 12.60 -1.82
N VAL A 466 -6.13 12.58 -1.32
CA VAL A 466 -7.32 12.22 -2.10
C VAL A 466 -7.95 13.46 -2.75
N ASP A 467 -9.00 13.24 -3.53
CA ASP A 467 -9.73 14.33 -4.19
C ASP A 467 -10.17 15.40 -3.19
N GLY A 468 -9.86 16.66 -3.49
CA GLY A 468 -10.22 17.82 -2.68
C GLY A 468 -9.22 18.21 -1.59
N GLU A 469 -8.26 17.34 -1.27
CA GLU A 469 -7.19 17.62 -0.32
C GLU A 469 -6.01 18.34 -0.98
N THR A 470 -5.06 18.75 -0.15
CA THR A 470 -3.73 19.17 -0.58
C THR A 470 -2.66 18.29 0.03
N GLY A 471 -1.46 18.29 -0.54
CA GLY A 471 -0.34 17.59 0.09
C GLY A 471 0.99 17.90 -0.58
N ASN A 472 1.96 17.02 -0.38
CA ASN A 472 3.18 17.05 -1.18
C ASN A 472 2.86 17.07 -2.68
N PHE A 473 3.70 17.73 -3.48
CA PHE A 473 3.60 17.63 -4.94
C PHE A 473 3.77 16.17 -5.39
N ASN A 474 3.22 15.78 -6.55
CA ASN A 474 3.58 14.51 -7.20
C ASN A 474 4.97 14.62 -7.85
N GLN A 475 5.95 13.83 -7.39
CA GLN A 475 7.38 14.12 -7.64
C GLN A 475 8.07 12.96 -8.34
N GLY A 476 8.45 13.15 -9.59
CA GLY A 476 9.16 12.19 -10.43
C GLY A 476 10.64 11.94 -10.06
N GLY A 477 11.02 12.03 -8.78
CA GLY A 477 12.40 11.79 -8.32
C GLY A 477 13.10 12.97 -7.64
N PHE A 478 12.39 13.72 -6.80
CA PHE A 478 12.88 14.90 -6.06
C PHE A 478 14.19 14.67 -5.29
N TYR A 479 14.35 13.49 -4.67
CA TYR A 479 15.57 13.12 -3.93
C TYR A 479 16.65 12.44 -4.80
N GLY A 480 16.43 12.34 -6.12
CA GLY A 480 17.37 11.76 -7.09
C GLY A 480 17.74 10.30 -6.79
N ASN A 481 18.97 9.91 -7.16
CA ASN A 481 19.51 8.57 -6.86
C ASN A 481 20.19 8.49 -5.48
N TRP A 482 19.75 9.25 -4.47
CA TRP A 482 20.22 9.22 -3.07
C TRP A 482 21.61 9.83 -2.84
N VAL A 483 22.26 10.28 -3.92
CA VAL A 483 23.70 10.52 -3.95
C VAL A 483 24.09 11.93 -4.41
N SER A 484 23.19 12.68 -5.05
CA SER A 484 23.47 14.08 -5.45
C SER A 484 22.23 14.87 -5.88
N TRP A 485 22.14 16.12 -5.41
CA TRP A 485 21.19 17.13 -5.90
C TRP A 485 21.37 17.47 -7.39
N SER A 486 22.52 17.13 -7.99
CA SER A 486 22.79 17.34 -9.42
C SER A 486 22.12 16.33 -10.35
N THR A 487 21.45 15.31 -9.80
CA THR A 487 20.81 14.22 -10.55
C THR A 487 19.31 14.11 -10.26
N VAL A 488 18.75 15.13 -9.60
CA VAL A 488 17.32 15.18 -9.30
C VAL A 488 16.51 15.37 -10.56
N ASP A 489 15.29 14.89 -10.48
CA ASP A 489 14.26 15.31 -11.39
C ASP A 489 13.21 16.13 -10.66
N CYS A 490 12.97 17.32 -11.20
CA CYS A 490 12.06 18.31 -10.63
C CYS A 490 10.75 18.35 -11.41
N GLY A 491 10.17 17.19 -11.71
CA GLY A 491 8.85 17.07 -12.32
C GLY A 491 7.76 17.43 -11.32
N TYR A 492 6.95 18.43 -11.65
CA TYR A 492 5.85 18.90 -10.80
C TYR A 492 4.48 18.64 -11.43
N GLY A 493 3.58 18.09 -10.62
CA GLY A 493 2.14 18.07 -10.88
C GLY A 493 1.71 17.11 -11.99
N ILE A 494 0.52 17.37 -12.53
CA ILE A 494 -0.21 16.44 -13.40
C ILE A 494 0.44 16.22 -14.78
N GLY A 495 1.12 17.23 -15.31
CA GLY A 495 1.91 17.09 -16.54
C GLY A 495 3.37 16.74 -16.30
N GLN A 496 3.78 16.47 -15.05
CA GLN A 496 5.18 16.19 -14.67
C GLN A 496 6.16 17.19 -15.31
N ILE A 497 5.91 18.50 -15.15
CA ILE A 497 6.70 19.55 -15.80
C ILE A 497 8.07 19.66 -15.14
N THR A 498 9.13 19.31 -15.87
CA THR A 498 10.53 19.28 -15.38
C THR A 498 11.37 20.47 -15.86
N THR A 499 11.12 20.94 -17.08
CA THR A 499 11.98 21.94 -17.74
C THR A 499 11.84 23.30 -17.05
N GLY A 500 12.96 23.88 -16.62
CA GLY A 500 13.01 25.17 -15.92
C GLY A 500 12.54 25.10 -14.46
N MET A 501 12.47 23.91 -13.87
CA MET A 501 12.00 23.69 -12.50
C MET A 501 13.13 23.36 -11.50
N THR A 502 14.40 23.37 -11.90
CA THR A 502 15.53 23.25 -10.95
C THR A 502 16.07 24.62 -10.50
N VAL A 503 16.77 24.65 -9.37
CA VAL A 503 17.43 25.85 -8.81
C VAL A 503 18.73 26.19 -9.57
N ALA A 504 19.38 25.20 -10.19
CA ALA A 504 20.74 25.30 -10.70
C ALA A 504 20.86 25.68 -12.19
N ASP A 505 19.75 25.67 -12.95
CA ASP A 505 19.83 25.68 -14.41
C ASP A 505 20.28 27.01 -15.03
N GLY A 506 20.17 28.15 -14.31
CA GLY A 506 20.43 29.49 -14.87
C GLY A 506 19.57 29.87 -16.09
N ASN A 507 18.69 28.97 -16.53
CA ASN A 507 17.93 28.98 -17.78
C ASN A 507 16.43 28.80 -17.52
N SER A 508 15.93 29.18 -16.32
CA SER A 508 14.52 29.03 -16.01
C SER A 508 13.67 29.81 -17.01
N VAL A 509 12.95 29.09 -17.87
CA VAL A 509 11.97 29.63 -18.82
C VAL A 509 10.71 30.14 -18.13
N TRP A 510 10.49 29.76 -16.87
CA TRP A 510 9.36 30.19 -16.05
C TRP A 510 9.75 31.31 -15.08
N SER A 511 8.85 32.26 -14.87
CA SER A 511 8.91 33.24 -13.78
C SER A 511 8.61 32.59 -12.42
N ALA A 512 8.98 33.24 -11.31
CA ALA A 512 8.69 32.71 -9.97
C ALA A 512 7.18 32.46 -9.72
N PRO A 513 6.25 33.35 -10.11
CA PRO A 513 4.81 33.07 -10.02
C PRO A 513 4.37 31.87 -10.87
N GLN A 514 4.92 31.70 -12.08
CA GLN A 514 4.61 30.54 -12.92
C GLN A 514 5.08 29.23 -12.27
N ARG A 515 6.30 29.18 -11.72
CA ARG A 515 6.80 27.97 -11.04
C ARG A 515 5.94 27.58 -9.84
N LEU A 516 5.51 28.57 -9.05
CA LEU A 516 4.63 28.33 -7.90
C LEU A 516 3.24 27.83 -8.34
N ALA A 517 2.65 28.45 -9.37
CA ALA A 517 1.37 28.04 -9.93
C ALA A 517 1.42 26.64 -10.57
N ILE A 518 2.49 26.32 -11.32
CA ILE A 518 2.73 24.99 -11.90
C ILE A 518 2.74 23.92 -10.80
N ALA A 519 3.33 24.21 -9.64
CA ALA A 519 3.44 23.25 -8.55
C ALA A 519 2.17 23.13 -7.71
N THR A 520 1.39 24.20 -7.52
CA THR A 520 0.28 24.23 -6.55
C THR A 520 -1.12 24.21 -7.17
N ASP A 521 -1.28 24.63 -8.43
CA ASP A 521 -2.57 24.67 -9.15
C ASP A 521 -2.57 23.71 -10.36
N TYR A 522 -3.40 22.67 -10.27
CA TYR A 522 -3.61 21.69 -11.32
C TYR A 522 -3.97 22.33 -12.67
N ALA A 523 -4.80 23.38 -12.67
CA ALA A 523 -5.29 24.02 -13.89
C ALA A 523 -4.19 24.86 -14.56
N ALA A 524 -3.34 25.51 -13.77
CA ALA A 524 -2.14 26.19 -14.25
C ALA A 524 -1.11 25.20 -14.83
N ASN A 525 -0.91 24.05 -14.17
CA ASN A 525 -0.05 22.98 -14.67
C ASN A 525 -0.54 22.42 -16.02
N ILE A 526 -1.86 22.19 -16.17
CA ILE A 526 -2.46 21.75 -17.44
C ILE A 526 -2.28 22.82 -18.54
N ALA A 527 -2.47 24.11 -18.21
CA ALA A 527 -2.25 25.21 -19.15
C ALA A 527 -0.78 25.33 -19.61
N ALA A 528 0.19 25.06 -18.72
CA ALA A 528 1.59 24.97 -19.10
C ALA A 528 1.88 23.72 -19.97
N SER A 529 1.27 22.58 -19.63
CA SER A 529 1.43 21.32 -20.34
C SER A 529 0.94 21.37 -21.79
N VAL A 530 -0.18 22.04 -22.04
CA VAL A 530 -0.67 22.22 -23.42
C VAL A 530 0.30 23.06 -24.26
N ASN A 531 0.90 24.11 -23.69
CA ASN A 531 1.90 24.91 -24.39
C ASN A 531 3.15 24.09 -24.72
N MET A 532 3.60 23.22 -23.81
CA MET A 532 4.71 22.30 -24.09
C MET A 532 4.38 21.36 -25.26
N MET A 533 3.17 20.79 -25.31
CA MET A 533 2.73 19.95 -26.43
C MET A 533 2.69 20.73 -27.76
N ILE A 534 2.19 21.97 -27.73
CA ILE A 534 2.18 22.87 -28.89
C ILE A 534 3.60 23.17 -29.36
N ASP A 535 4.53 23.44 -28.44
CA ASP A 535 5.92 23.74 -28.79
C ASP A 535 6.60 22.54 -29.45
N LYS A 536 6.31 21.31 -29.00
CA LYS A 536 6.81 20.08 -29.66
C LYS A 536 6.21 19.89 -31.04
N TRP A 537 4.90 20.07 -31.19
CA TRP A 537 4.26 20.05 -32.50
C TRP A 537 4.88 21.08 -33.44
N ASN A 538 5.04 22.33 -32.98
CA ASN A 538 5.57 23.42 -33.79
C ASN A 538 7.00 23.17 -34.25
N GLN A 539 7.84 22.58 -33.39
CA GLN A 539 9.20 22.17 -33.74
C GLN A 539 9.20 21.09 -34.84
N LEU A 540 8.38 20.05 -34.68
CA LEU A 540 8.26 18.96 -35.66
C LEU A 540 7.67 19.44 -36.99
N TYR A 541 6.61 20.25 -36.93
CA TYR A 541 5.93 20.81 -38.10
C TYR A 541 6.88 21.69 -38.91
N SER A 542 7.63 22.56 -38.25
CA SER A 542 8.63 23.42 -38.91
C SER A 542 9.78 22.62 -39.55
N ALA A 543 10.09 21.45 -38.99
CA ALA A 543 11.08 20.52 -39.52
C ALA A 543 10.52 19.57 -40.60
N GLY A 544 9.22 19.62 -40.90
CA GLY A 544 8.56 18.72 -41.86
C GLY A 544 8.41 17.27 -41.36
N ILE A 545 8.50 17.04 -40.05
CA ILE A 545 8.35 15.74 -39.41
C ILE A 545 6.88 15.55 -39.04
N LEU A 546 6.09 15.00 -39.98
CA LEU A 546 4.64 14.90 -39.86
C LEU A 546 4.16 13.43 -39.84
N ALA A 547 3.15 13.14 -39.03
CA ALA A 547 2.42 11.87 -39.04
C ALA A 547 1.09 11.99 -39.79
N ASN A 548 0.78 11.01 -40.65
CA ASN A 548 -0.47 10.84 -41.42
C ASN A 548 -1.03 12.14 -42.05
N GLY A 549 -0.15 12.98 -42.58
CA GLY A 549 -0.48 14.24 -43.23
C GLY A 549 -0.49 15.49 -42.33
N GLY A 550 -0.36 15.34 -41.01
CA GLY A 550 -0.13 16.46 -40.10
C GLY A 550 -1.32 17.39 -39.87
N ASP A 551 -2.56 16.93 -40.10
CA ASP A 551 -3.77 17.67 -39.73
C ASP A 551 -4.03 17.53 -38.21
N PRO A 552 -3.98 18.62 -37.42
CA PRO A 552 -4.04 18.56 -35.97
C PRO A 552 -5.42 18.15 -35.42
N ARG A 553 -6.47 18.07 -36.26
CA ARG A 553 -7.79 17.59 -35.84
C ARG A 553 -7.81 16.11 -35.47
N TYR A 554 -6.86 15.32 -35.98
CA TYR A 554 -6.84 13.87 -35.82
C TYR A 554 -5.80 13.43 -34.79
N ILE A 555 -6.22 12.57 -33.85
CA ILE A 555 -5.41 12.15 -32.70
C ILE A 555 -4.13 11.42 -33.12
N GLU A 556 -4.19 10.55 -34.11
CA GLU A 556 -3.03 9.79 -34.61
C GLU A 556 -1.92 10.69 -35.17
N ASN A 557 -2.25 11.90 -35.63
CA ASN A 557 -1.26 12.84 -36.14
C ASN A 557 -0.37 13.42 -35.04
N TRP A 558 -0.78 13.30 -33.78
CA TRP A 558 -0.03 13.74 -32.61
C TRP A 558 0.98 12.71 -32.09
N TYR A 559 1.07 11.52 -32.68
CA TYR A 559 1.99 10.45 -32.25
C TYR A 559 3.44 10.94 -32.08
N LEU A 560 3.95 11.70 -33.06
CA LEU A 560 5.32 12.22 -33.02
C LEU A 560 5.49 13.37 -32.03
N ALA A 561 4.44 14.16 -31.81
CA ALA A 561 4.44 15.21 -30.78
C ALA A 561 4.44 14.61 -29.37
N ALA A 562 3.70 13.53 -29.12
CA ALA A 562 3.74 12.77 -27.87
C ALA A 562 5.14 12.14 -27.64
N TRP A 563 5.80 11.66 -28.69
CA TRP A 563 7.19 11.20 -28.62
C TRP A 563 8.14 12.33 -28.20
N ALA A 564 8.05 13.48 -28.86
CA ALA A 564 8.86 14.65 -28.54
C ALA A 564 8.52 15.27 -27.17
N TYR A 565 7.28 15.13 -26.70
CA TYR A 565 6.86 15.56 -25.36
C TYR A 565 7.64 14.79 -24.29
N ASN A 566 7.81 13.48 -24.49
CA ASN A 566 8.49 12.61 -23.56
C ASN A 566 10.04 12.73 -23.59
N THR A 567 10.66 12.59 -24.76
CA THR A 567 12.14 12.54 -24.88
C THR A 567 12.77 13.79 -25.48
N GLY A 568 11.96 14.76 -25.95
CA GLY A 568 12.45 15.85 -26.79
C GLY A 568 12.83 15.39 -28.21
N ILE A 569 13.31 16.35 -28.99
CA ILE A 569 13.99 16.13 -30.28
C ILE A 569 15.49 16.16 -29.99
N GLN A 570 16.24 15.24 -30.56
CA GLN A 570 17.67 15.05 -30.36
C GLN A 570 18.49 15.70 -31.49
N PRO A 571 19.69 16.21 -31.19
CA PRO A 571 20.34 16.21 -29.88
C PRO A 571 19.81 17.34 -28.97
N GLY A 572 19.16 16.99 -27.86
CA GLY A 572 18.45 17.94 -27.00
C GLY A 572 19.29 18.48 -25.84
N SER A 573 20.43 17.86 -25.56
CA SER A 573 21.34 18.26 -24.48
C SER A 573 22.78 17.86 -24.80
N ALA A 574 23.74 18.32 -23.99
CA ALA A 574 25.15 17.93 -24.13
C ALA A 574 25.36 16.42 -24.01
N ALA A 575 24.52 15.70 -23.25
CA ALA A 575 24.58 14.24 -23.12
C ALA A 575 24.30 13.53 -24.46
N TYR A 576 23.47 14.12 -25.31
CA TYR A 576 23.16 13.63 -26.65
C TYR A 576 23.97 14.34 -27.74
N GLY A 577 25.03 15.08 -27.39
CA GLY A 577 25.92 15.74 -28.35
C GLY A 577 25.60 17.20 -28.68
N ASN A 578 24.60 17.82 -28.04
CA ASN A 578 24.29 19.25 -28.23
C ASN A 578 25.02 20.12 -27.21
N THR A 579 26.28 20.42 -27.48
CA THR A 579 27.14 21.25 -26.60
C THR A 579 26.97 22.75 -26.81
N THR A 580 26.26 23.17 -27.86
CA THR A 580 26.05 24.59 -28.23
C THR A 580 24.70 25.13 -27.78
N GLY A 581 23.78 24.26 -27.37
CA GLY A 581 22.40 24.62 -27.03
C GLY A 581 21.55 25.01 -28.24
N CYS A 582 21.94 24.60 -29.46
CA CYS A 582 21.16 24.90 -30.66
C CYS A 582 19.83 24.11 -30.68
N THR A 583 18.84 24.61 -31.42
CA THR A 583 17.58 23.86 -31.61
C THR A 583 17.79 22.71 -32.59
N PRO A 584 17.51 21.44 -32.20
CA PRO A 584 17.64 20.26 -33.05
C PRO A 584 17.01 20.45 -34.43
N SER A 585 17.79 20.20 -35.48
CA SER A 585 17.39 20.40 -36.88
C SER A 585 18.44 19.77 -37.82
N PRO A 586 18.23 19.76 -39.15
CA PRO A 586 19.28 19.36 -40.09
C PRO A 586 20.60 20.15 -39.96
N ASN A 587 20.57 21.32 -39.33
CA ASN A 587 21.72 22.19 -39.09
C ASN A 587 22.22 22.15 -37.64
N CYS A 588 21.56 21.37 -36.77
CA CYS A 588 21.90 21.17 -35.36
C CYS A 588 21.80 19.67 -35.06
N THR A 589 22.91 18.99 -35.30
CA THR A 589 23.07 17.54 -35.20
C THR A 589 24.09 17.19 -34.12
N ASP A 590 24.19 15.91 -33.76
CA ASP A 590 25.34 15.42 -33.00
C ASP A 590 26.64 15.53 -33.83
N ALA A 591 27.77 15.09 -33.25
CA ALA A 591 29.08 15.12 -33.92
C ALA A 591 29.17 14.24 -35.18
N ALA A 592 28.26 13.28 -35.35
CA ALA A 592 28.22 12.36 -36.48
C ALA A 592 27.16 12.74 -37.53
N GLY A 593 26.38 13.79 -37.30
CA GLY A 593 25.36 14.27 -38.24
C GLY A 593 23.94 13.77 -37.95
N HIS A 594 23.70 13.09 -36.83
CA HIS A 594 22.39 12.54 -36.46
C HIS A 594 21.53 13.59 -35.72
N TRP A 595 20.23 13.57 -35.96
CA TRP A 595 19.22 14.41 -35.27
C TRP A 595 17.83 13.76 -35.41
N GLY A 596 16.85 14.11 -34.57
CA GLY A 596 15.48 13.60 -34.69
C GLY A 596 14.88 13.06 -33.39
N LEU A 597 13.80 12.30 -33.48
CA LEU A 597 13.13 11.67 -32.33
C LEU A 597 13.95 10.48 -31.80
N GLY A 598 14.17 10.45 -30.48
CA GLY A 598 15.10 9.51 -29.82
C GLY A 598 14.73 8.03 -29.91
N TRP A 599 15.72 7.14 -30.00
CA TRP A 599 15.58 5.68 -30.19
C TRP A 599 14.78 4.95 -29.10
N SER A 600 14.76 5.47 -27.86
CA SER A 600 14.09 4.84 -26.72
C SER A 600 12.58 4.67 -26.89
N ASN A 601 11.93 5.58 -27.63
CA ASN A 601 10.50 5.51 -27.93
C ASN A 601 10.21 4.91 -29.32
N ASN A 602 11.23 4.46 -30.05
CA ASN A 602 11.03 3.83 -31.34
C ASN A 602 10.34 2.45 -31.15
N PRO A 603 9.19 2.20 -31.79
CA PRO A 603 8.52 0.91 -31.84
C PRO A 603 9.40 -0.31 -32.22
N SER A 604 10.49 -0.06 -32.95
CA SER A 604 11.52 -1.02 -33.37
C SER A 604 12.56 -1.32 -32.27
N ASN A 605 12.57 -0.55 -31.20
CA ASN A 605 13.50 -0.75 -30.10
C ASN A 605 13.25 -2.14 -29.48
N PRO A 606 14.28 -3.01 -29.39
CA PRO A 606 14.12 -4.39 -28.94
C PRO A 606 13.80 -4.52 -27.44
N ASN A 607 13.71 -3.41 -26.70
CA ASN A 607 13.16 -3.38 -25.34
C ASN A 607 11.65 -3.58 -25.30
N TYR A 608 10.96 -3.39 -26.42
CA TYR A 608 9.54 -3.68 -26.54
C TYR A 608 9.35 -5.04 -27.24
N PRO A 609 8.42 -5.88 -26.77
CA PRO A 609 8.06 -7.09 -27.50
C PRO A 609 7.56 -6.75 -28.90
N VAL A 610 8.00 -7.53 -29.89
CA VAL A 610 7.59 -7.39 -31.29
C VAL A 610 6.15 -7.87 -31.52
N ASP A 611 5.65 -8.72 -30.62
CA ASP A 611 4.30 -9.29 -30.56
C ASP A 611 3.31 -8.45 -29.76
N ARG A 612 3.70 -7.25 -29.30
CA ARG A 612 2.79 -6.39 -28.52
C ARG A 612 1.58 -5.97 -29.36
N GLY A 613 0.42 -5.97 -28.71
CA GLY A 613 -0.82 -5.48 -29.30
C GLY A 613 -0.92 -3.95 -29.27
N VAL A 614 -2.12 -3.44 -29.57
CA VAL A 614 -2.48 -2.05 -29.30
C VAL A 614 -2.58 -1.86 -27.79
N PHE A 615 -1.95 -0.82 -27.25
CA PHE A 615 -2.11 -0.48 -25.82
C PHE A 615 -3.56 -0.05 -25.56
N ASN A 616 -4.28 -0.88 -24.81
CA ASN A 616 -5.60 -0.63 -24.29
C ASN A 616 -5.48 -0.40 -22.78
N GLY A 617 -5.47 0.86 -22.35
CA GLY A 617 -5.32 1.20 -20.93
C GLY A 617 -6.42 0.67 -19.99
N GLN A 618 -7.50 0.11 -20.53
CA GLN A 618 -8.56 -0.57 -19.78
C GLN A 618 -8.41 -2.10 -19.74
N ASP A 619 -7.44 -2.67 -20.47
CA ASP A 619 -7.04 -4.06 -20.34
C ASP A 619 -6.17 -4.25 -19.09
N GLU A 620 -6.53 -5.21 -18.24
CA GLU A 620 -5.83 -5.49 -16.97
C GLU A 620 -4.34 -5.81 -17.18
N PHE A 621 -3.98 -6.46 -18.29
CA PHE A 621 -2.60 -6.82 -18.58
C PHE A 621 -1.78 -5.59 -18.99
N ASP A 622 -2.34 -4.73 -19.84
CA ASP A 622 -1.67 -3.53 -20.36
C ASP A 622 -1.40 -2.52 -19.24
N ALA A 623 -2.40 -2.26 -18.40
CA ALA A 623 -2.28 -1.35 -17.26
C ALA A 623 -1.21 -1.82 -16.25
N LYS A 624 -1.04 -3.13 -16.11
CA LYS A 624 -0.07 -3.77 -15.22
C LYS A 624 1.34 -3.86 -15.81
N HIS A 625 1.46 -3.91 -17.14
CA HIS A 625 2.74 -4.00 -17.84
C HIS A 625 2.93 -2.87 -18.86
N PRO A 626 2.80 -1.58 -18.44
CA PRO A 626 2.93 -0.47 -19.38
C PRO A 626 4.35 -0.36 -19.95
N ASN A 627 5.34 -0.96 -19.30
CA ASN A 627 6.72 -1.07 -19.78
C ASN A 627 6.86 -1.83 -21.12
N LEU A 628 5.83 -2.54 -21.60
CA LEU A 628 5.86 -3.25 -22.88
C LEU A 628 5.56 -2.34 -24.10
N TRP A 629 5.14 -1.10 -23.87
CA TRP A 629 4.83 -0.13 -24.94
C TRP A 629 5.68 1.14 -24.83
N PRO A 630 6.10 1.72 -25.97
CA PRO A 630 6.74 3.03 -25.98
C PRO A 630 5.76 4.12 -25.52
N TYR A 631 6.28 5.26 -25.07
CA TYR A 631 5.46 6.34 -24.51
C TYR A 631 4.32 6.81 -25.43
N PRO A 632 4.54 7.07 -26.74
CA PRO A 632 3.46 7.53 -27.62
C PRO A 632 2.35 6.52 -27.75
N ASP A 633 2.69 5.21 -27.69
CA ASP A 633 1.69 4.16 -27.77
C ASP A 633 0.72 4.24 -26.58
N LYS A 634 1.29 4.47 -25.38
CA LYS A 634 0.53 4.59 -24.15
C LYS A 634 -0.33 5.85 -24.12
N ALA A 635 0.27 7.01 -24.42
CA ALA A 635 -0.43 8.30 -24.39
C ALA A 635 -1.64 8.31 -25.34
N LEU A 636 -1.50 7.80 -26.56
CA LEU A 636 -2.63 7.70 -27.50
C LEU A 636 -3.61 6.60 -27.09
N GLY A 637 -3.16 5.47 -26.54
CA GLY A 637 -4.10 4.46 -26.02
C GLY A 637 -4.99 5.02 -24.92
N TRP A 638 -4.44 5.81 -23.99
CA TRP A 638 -5.21 6.52 -22.96
C TRP A 638 -6.22 7.53 -23.55
N ALA A 639 -5.89 8.18 -24.67
CA ALA A 639 -6.82 9.07 -25.38
C ALA A 639 -8.14 8.38 -25.80
N TYR A 640 -8.10 7.09 -26.14
CA TYR A 640 -9.27 6.28 -26.52
C TYR A 640 -9.85 5.44 -25.39
N LYS A 641 -9.04 5.14 -24.38
CA LYS A 641 -9.36 4.27 -23.25
C LYS A 641 -8.91 4.97 -21.98
N PRO A 642 -9.66 5.99 -21.51
CA PRO A 642 -9.26 6.85 -20.40
C PRO A 642 -8.86 6.06 -19.16
N VAL A 643 -7.89 6.53 -18.39
CA VAL A 643 -7.51 5.90 -17.11
C VAL A 643 -8.71 5.89 -16.15
N ALA A 644 -8.88 4.80 -15.40
CA ALA A 644 -9.89 4.76 -14.34
C ALA A 644 -9.35 5.46 -13.08
N ARG A 645 -10.16 6.31 -12.46
CA ARG A 645 -9.89 6.87 -11.12
C ARG A 645 -11.03 6.53 -10.19
N PHE A 646 -10.70 6.38 -8.91
CA PHE A 646 -11.70 6.08 -7.90
C PHE A 646 -12.42 7.36 -7.49
N ASN A 647 -13.74 7.32 -7.56
CA ASN A 647 -14.60 8.37 -7.05
C ASN A 647 -14.81 8.12 -5.56
N TYR A 648 -14.08 8.85 -4.71
CA TYR A 648 -14.14 8.66 -3.25
C TYR A 648 -15.50 8.99 -2.64
N THR A 649 -16.25 9.92 -3.25
CA THR A 649 -17.60 10.28 -2.80
C THR A 649 -18.60 9.14 -3.06
N ASN A 650 -18.58 8.56 -4.25
CA ASN A 650 -19.54 7.54 -4.66
C ASN A 650 -19.05 6.09 -4.48
N LYS A 651 -17.77 5.93 -4.12
CA LYS A 651 -17.08 4.67 -3.84
C LYS A 651 -17.04 3.66 -5.00
N TYR A 652 -16.77 4.12 -6.23
CA TYR A 652 -16.54 3.24 -7.38
C TYR A 652 -15.47 3.79 -8.34
N TRP A 653 -14.88 2.90 -9.15
CA TRP A 653 -13.94 3.25 -10.21
C TRP A 653 -14.68 3.71 -11.47
N GLU A 654 -14.27 4.84 -12.04
CA GLU A 654 -14.84 5.36 -13.28
C GLU A 654 -13.78 5.96 -14.22
N PRO A 655 -14.04 6.04 -15.54
CA PRO A 655 -13.16 6.72 -16.47
C PRO A 655 -12.94 8.18 -16.06
N ALA A 656 -11.68 8.61 -15.98
CA ALA A 656 -11.32 9.95 -15.50
C ALA A 656 -11.74 11.07 -16.46
N TYR A 657 -11.96 10.78 -17.75
CA TYR A 657 -12.36 11.76 -18.77
C TYR A 657 -13.07 11.08 -19.95
N SER A 658 -13.59 11.88 -20.88
CA SER A 658 -14.25 11.40 -22.10
C SER A 658 -13.24 10.89 -23.12
N ALA A 659 -13.47 9.66 -23.59
CA ALA A 659 -12.67 9.04 -24.65
C ALA A 659 -12.83 9.78 -25.98
N ALA A 660 -11.80 9.69 -26.81
CA ALA A 660 -11.82 10.14 -28.20
C ALA A 660 -13.01 9.56 -28.98
N SER A 661 -13.56 10.36 -29.89
CA SER A 661 -14.61 9.93 -30.81
C SER A 661 -13.99 9.40 -32.09
N GLY A 662 -14.43 8.23 -32.58
CA GLY A 662 -13.94 7.64 -33.82
C GLY A 662 -13.64 6.14 -33.71
N PRO A 663 -12.96 5.55 -34.71
CA PRO A 663 -12.53 4.16 -34.66
C PRO A 663 -11.51 3.92 -33.54
N SER A 664 -11.27 2.65 -33.20
CA SER A 664 -10.19 2.28 -32.26
C SER A 664 -8.82 2.75 -32.74
N PRO A 665 -7.87 3.05 -31.84
CA PRO A 665 -6.58 3.61 -32.21
C PRO A 665 -5.86 2.70 -33.20
N ILE A 666 -5.41 3.28 -34.32
CA ILE A 666 -4.56 2.59 -35.28
C ILE A 666 -3.10 2.84 -34.90
N MET A 667 -2.56 1.93 -34.10
CA MET A 667 -1.17 2.02 -33.65
C MET A 667 -0.17 1.70 -34.75
N THR A 668 1.05 2.16 -34.54
CA THR A 668 2.14 1.95 -35.49
C THR A 668 2.61 0.51 -35.43
N GLY A 669 2.98 -0.06 -36.58
CA GLY A 669 3.65 -1.36 -36.60
C GLY A 669 5.07 -1.22 -36.05
N SER A 670 5.64 -2.31 -35.53
CA SER A 670 6.97 -2.31 -34.90
C SER A 670 8.09 -1.82 -35.81
N ASN A 671 7.91 -1.71 -37.13
CA ASN A 671 8.90 -1.25 -38.10
C ASN A 671 8.54 0.08 -38.79
N THR A 672 7.48 0.78 -38.37
CA THR A 672 7.00 2.01 -39.04
C THR A 672 8.06 3.11 -39.12
N PHE A 673 8.92 3.22 -38.10
CA PHE A 673 9.93 4.28 -37.98
C PHE A 673 11.35 3.72 -38.03
N CYS A 674 11.59 2.72 -38.88
CA CYS A 674 12.89 2.09 -38.98
C CYS A 674 13.25 1.85 -40.44
N ASN A 675 14.19 2.62 -40.99
CA ASN A 675 14.73 2.41 -42.33
C ASN A 675 16.11 3.07 -42.50
N ALA A 676 16.60 3.11 -43.75
CA ALA A 676 17.94 3.64 -44.02
C ALA A 676 18.09 5.15 -43.70
N ASP A 677 17.01 5.92 -43.63
CA ASP A 677 17.04 7.36 -43.32
C ASP A 677 17.46 7.65 -41.88
N ASP A 678 17.09 6.81 -40.91
CA ASP A 678 17.45 6.91 -39.49
C ASP A 678 18.49 5.86 -39.08
N GLN A 679 19.24 5.34 -40.05
CA GLN A 679 20.26 4.31 -39.85
C GLN A 679 19.71 3.05 -39.14
N CYS A 680 18.42 2.80 -39.27
CA CYS A 680 17.74 1.62 -38.77
C CYS A 680 17.54 0.60 -39.89
N THR A 681 17.37 -0.66 -39.57
CA THR A 681 16.98 -1.66 -40.56
C THR A 681 15.87 -2.55 -39.96
N PRO A 682 14.71 -2.68 -40.62
CA PRO A 682 13.70 -3.63 -40.18
C PRO A 682 14.27 -5.04 -40.22
N ASN A 683 14.10 -5.81 -39.15
CA ASN A 683 14.41 -7.25 -39.13
C ASN A 683 15.87 -7.59 -39.58
N VAL A 684 16.87 -6.80 -39.15
CA VAL A 684 18.24 -6.69 -39.76
C VAL A 684 18.99 -7.98 -40.08
N ALA A 685 19.53 -8.00 -41.31
CA ALA A 685 20.16 -9.10 -42.03
C ALA A 685 21.72 -9.06 -42.16
N LYS A 686 22.51 -8.37 -41.31
CA LYS A 686 23.99 -8.39 -41.43
C LYS A 686 24.75 -8.78 -40.16
N ASP A 687 25.50 -9.88 -40.29
CA ASP A 687 26.65 -10.22 -39.46
C ASP A 687 27.78 -9.29 -39.86
N VAL A 688 28.46 -8.67 -38.90
CA VAL A 688 29.73 -8.01 -39.20
C VAL A 688 30.78 -8.54 -38.24
N ASN A 689 31.77 -9.20 -38.83
CA ASN A 689 33.05 -9.55 -38.25
C ASN A 689 33.63 -8.38 -37.43
N GLY A 690 33.30 -8.32 -36.14
CA GLY A 690 34.07 -7.63 -35.12
C GLY A 690 34.05 -6.10 -35.08
N LYS A 691 33.12 -5.38 -35.73
CA LYS A 691 32.94 -3.93 -35.51
C LYS A 691 31.47 -3.48 -35.50
N THR A 692 31.00 -3.13 -34.29
CA THR A 692 29.96 -2.17 -33.84
C THR A 692 28.64 -1.99 -34.63
N GLY A 693 27.49 -2.14 -33.95
CA GLY A 693 26.13 -1.78 -34.44
C GLY A 693 25.06 -2.88 -34.33
N ALA A 694 25.09 -3.73 -33.31
CA ALA A 694 24.36 -4.99 -33.32
C ALA A 694 22.92 -4.86 -32.77
N GLY A 695 21.96 -4.56 -33.66
CA GLY A 695 20.54 -4.39 -33.34
C GLY A 695 19.74 -3.92 -34.55
N GLN A 696 18.48 -3.52 -34.35
CA GLN A 696 17.69 -2.84 -35.40
C GLN A 696 18.23 -1.44 -35.70
N CYS A 697 18.72 -0.75 -34.67
CA CYS A 697 19.58 0.41 -34.85
C CYS A 697 21.00 -0.04 -35.22
N ASN A 698 21.51 0.43 -36.37
CA ASN A 698 22.83 0.03 -36.86
C ASN A 698 23.98 0.83 -36.21
N LEU A 699 23.66 1.82 -35.38
CA LEU A 699 24.64 2.69 -34.72
C LEU A 699 24.96 2.20 -33.31
N SER A 700 26.24 2.24 -32.94
CA SER A 700 26.69 1.75 -31.63
C SER A 700 26.41 2.69 -30.47
N ASP A 701 26.07 3.95 -30.72
CA ASP A 701 25.61 4.93 -29.73
C ASP A 701 24.08 4.95 -29.58
N LEU A 702 23.37 4.16 -30.40
CA LEU A 702 21.91 4.13 -30.51
C LEU A 702 21.28 5.46 -30.98
N HIS A 703 22.03 6.29 -31.71
CA HIS A 703 21.53 7.55 -32.27
C HIS A 703 20.71 7.37 -33.57
N CYS A 704 19.97 6.27 -33.70
CA CYS A 704 19.04 6.03 -34.81
C CYS A 704 17.76 6.86 -34.58
N TRP A 705 17.86 8.15 -34.86
CA TRP A 705 16.85 9.14 -34.53
C TRP A 705 15.95 9.45 -35.73
N TRP A 706 14.64 9.33 -35.53
CA TRP A 706 13.68 9.47 -36.63
C TRP A 706 13.37 10.93 -36.95
N HIS A 707 13.49 11.33 -38.21
CA HIS A 707 13.29 12.73 -38.62
C HIS A 707 12.65 12.88 -40.02
N ARG A 708 11.78 11.93 -40.41
CA ARG A 708 11.06 11.96 -41.70
C ARG A 708 9.54 12.04 -41.50
N PRO A 709 8.78 12.59 -42.47
CA PRO A 709 7.34 12.42 -42.49
C PRO A 709 6.97 10.95 -42.73
N VAL A 710 5.84 10.51 -42.19
CA VAL A 710 5.43 9.09 -42.19
C VAL A 710 3.92 8.95 -42.20
N ASN A 711 3.43 7.95 -42.94
CA ASN A 711 2.02 7.59 -42.98
C ASN A 711 1.90 6.07 -42.80
N TRP A 712 1.11 5.64 -41.82
CA TRP A 712 0.82 4.21 -41.59
C TRP A 712 -0.66 3.88 -41.64
N ILE A 713 -1.52 4.90 -41.66
CA ILE A 713 -2.97 4.73 -41.76
C ILE A 713 -3.37 4.59 -43.23
N GLY A 714 -4.08 3.51 -43.55
CA GLY A 714 -4.57 3.24 -44.90
C GLY A 714 -5.55 4.33 -45.35
N GLY A 715 -5.32 4.92 -46.54
CA GLY A 715 -6.15 6.02 -47.06
C GLY A 715 -5.66 7.43 -46.72
N SER A 716 -4.47 7.58 -46.13
CA SER A 716 -3.88 8.88 -45.76
C SER A 716 -3.99 9.97 -46.84
N PRO A 717 -4.41 11.21 -46.50
CA PRO A 717 -4.51 11.79 -45.15
C PRO A 717 -5.65 11.22 -44.29
N CYS A 718 -5.47 11.26 -42.96
CA CYS A 718 -6.50 10.87 -41.99
C CYS A 718 -7.88 11.49 -42.28
N ASP A 719 -8.94 10.72 -42.00
CA ASP A 719 -10.31 11.23 -41.91
C ASP A 719 -11.05 10.66 -40.69
N VAL A 720 -12.29 11.09 -40.45
CA VAL A 720 -13.09 10.66 -39.29
C VAL A 720 -13.50 9.17 -39.33
N SER A 721 -13.33 8.48 -40.45
CA SER A 721 -13.59 7.05 -40.58
C SER A 721 -12.39 6.18 -40.21
N THR A 722 -11.20 6.80 -40.17
CA THR A 722 -9.90 6.13 -40.00
C THR A 722 -9.13 6.60 -38.77
N CYS A 723 -9.36 7.84 -38.32
CA CYS A 723 -8.65 8.48 -37.22
C CYS A 723 -9.64 9.10 -36.23
N GLY A 724 -9.26 9.16 -34.96
CA GLY A 724 -10.11 9.74 -33.92
C GLY A 724 -10.00 11.25 -33.85
N ILE A 725 -11.03 11.86 -33.29
CA ILE A 725 -11.18 13.30 -33.11
C ILE A 725 -11.53 13.63 -31.67
N GLU A 726 -11.43 14.93 -31.38
CA GLU A 726 -11.77 15.50 -30.08
C GLU A 726 -13.22 15.19 -29.66
N ALA A 727 -13.41 14.93 -28.36
CA ALA A 727 -14.70 14.73 -27.71
C ALA A 727 -14.77 15.53 -26.41
N LEU A 728 -15.39 16.70 -26.42
CA LEU A 728 -15.41 17.57 -25.25
C LEU A 728 -16.61 17.31 -24.36
N ARG A 729 -16.37 17.33 -23.06
CA ARG A 729 -17.42 17.37 -22.04
C ARG A 729 -17.73 18.80 -21.62
N TYR A 730 -16.70 19.65 -21.58
CA TYR A 730 -16.79 21.03 -21.14
C TYR A 730 -16.49 22.01 -22.30
N HIS A 731 -17.08 23.19 -22.20
CA HIS A 731 -17.04 24.23 -23.21
C HIS A 731 -16.67 25.59 -22.60
N ALA A 732 -16.23 26.52 -23.46
CA ALA A 732 -15.85 27.86 -23.02
C ALA A 732 -17.00 28.54 -22.26
N GLY A 733 -16.72 29.00 -21.04
CA GLY A 733 -17.71 29.62 -20.15
C GLY A 733 -18.29 28.67 -19.10
N ASP A 734 -18.05 27.36 -19.20
CA ASP A 734 -18.46 26.41 -18.16
C ASP A 734 -17.69 26.66 -16.86
N ALA A 735 -18.42 26.62 -15.75
CA ALA A 735 -17.85 26.80 -14.42
C ALA A 735 -16.93 25.63 -14.03
N GLU A 736 -15.90 25.94 -13.24
CA GLU A 736 -15.06 24.91 -12.62
C GLU A 736 -15.94 23.95 -11.79
N PRO A 737 -15.83 22.62 -12.00
CA PRO A 737 -16.57 21.65 -11.21
C PRO A 737 -16.34 21.83 -9.71
N ALA A 738 -17.38 21.56 -8.92
CA ALA A 738 -17.33 21.72 -7.47
C ALA A 738 -16.23 20.87 -6.84
N ARG A 739 -15.66 21.39 -5.75
CA ARG A 739 -14.73 20.63 -4.92
C ARG A 739 -15.50 19.56 -4.17
N ALA A 740 -14.95 18.36 -4.14
CA ALA A 740 -15.39 17.30 -3.24
C ALA A 740 -14.18 16.97 -2.36
N ASN A 741 -14.16 17.47 -1.13
CA ASN A 741 -13.24 16.97 -0.11
C ASN A 741 -13.98 15.94 0.73
N VAL A 742 -13.46 14.71 0.72
CA VAL A 742 -14.05 13.55 1.37
C VAL A 742 -13.75 13.53 2.87
N TYR A 743 -12.64 14.15 3.26
CA TYR A 743 -12.15 14.27 4.64
C TYR A 743 -12.01 15.76 4.96
N PRO A 744 -13.10 16.43 5.38
CA PRO A 744 -13.04 17.86 5.66
C PRO A 744 -12.19 18.16 6.90
N THR A 745 -11.54 19.32 6.91
CA THR A 745 -10.83 19.86 8.08
C THR A 745 -11.67 19.76 9.37
N ASN A 746 -11.05 19.24 10.44
CA ASN A 746 -11.63 19.22 11.77
C ASN A 746 -11.25 20.50 12.54
N CYS A 747 -12.25 21.31 12.89
CA CYS A 747 -12.11 22.49 13.75
C CYS A 747 -12.75 22.30 15.14
N ASP A 748 -13.19 21.08 15.45
CA ASP A 748 -13.98 20.78 16.62
C ASP A 748 -13.10 20.72 17.87
N THR A 749 -13.40 21.63 18.80
CA THR A 749 -12.82 21.67 20.14
C THR A 749 -13.86 21.42 21.23
N THR A 750 -15.10 21.09 20.85
CA THR A 750 -16.20 20.85 21.80
C THR A 750 -16.00 19.57 22.62
N ALA A 751 -15.25 18.60 22.07
CA ALA A 751 -14.80 17.41 22.78
C ALA A 751 -13.70 17.72 23.81
N LEU A 752 -13.10 18.91 23.80
CA LEU A 752 -12.07 19.28 24.77
C LEU A 752 -12.65 20.00 25.99
N PRO A 753 -12.13 19.73 27.20
CA PRO A 753 -12.48 20.51 28.38
C PRO A 753 -12.16 22.01 28.23
N TRP A 754 -12.97 22.84 28.89
CA TRP A 754 -12.75 24.28 28.90
C TRP A 754 -11.36 24.64 29.43
N GLY A 755 -10.68 25.58 28.75
CA GLY A 755 -9.33 26.01 29.11
C GLY A 755 -8.20 25.12 28.56
N ALA A 756 -8.52 24.14 27.71
CA ALA A 756 -7.52 23.40 26.95
C ALA A 756 -6.57 24.35 26.21
N LYS A 757 -5.26 24.09 26.35
CA LYS A 757 -4.19 24.72 25.58
C LYS A 757 -3.77 23.75 24.49
N ILE A 758 -3.87 24.14 23.23
CA ILE A 758 -3.57 23.27 22.09
C ILE A 758 -2.23 23.65 21.50
N VAL A 759 -1.42 22.65 21.17
CA VAL A 759 -0.19 22.78 20.39
C VAL A 759 -0.41 22.01 19.10
N ASP A 760 -0.51 22.74 18.00
CA ASP A 760 -0.74 22.18 16.67
C ASP A 760 0.59 21.78 16.00
N ASP A 761 0.52 20.95 14.96
CA ASP A 761 1.69 20.41 14.25
C ASP A 761 2.37 21.44 13.32
N VAL A 762 1.67 22.52 12.98
CA VAL A 762 2.21 23.64 12.20
C VAL A 762 1.94 24.97 12.88
N SER A 763 2.87 25.92 12.68
CA SER A 763 2.75 27.28 13.21
C SER A 763 2.29 28.29 12.17
N VAL A 764 1.88 27.83 10.98
CA VAL A 764 1.46 28.71 9.88
C VAL A 764 0.04 29.19 10.16
N ALA A 765 -0.21 30.48 9.94
CA ALA A 765 -1.58 30.98 9.97
C ALA A 765 -2.33 30.36 8.79
N ASP A 766 -3.38 29.58 9.10
CA ASP A 766 -4.34 29.03 8.14
C ASP A 766 -3.78 27.99 7.14
N PRO A 767 -3.39 26.78 7.57
CA PRO A 767 -3.05 25.71 6.64
C PRO A 767 -4.31 25.16 5.95
N PHE A 768 -4.52 25.56 4.70
CA PHE A 768 -5.35 24.92 3.64
C PHE A 768 -6.82 24.55 3.91
N GLY A 769 -7.38 24.95 5.04
CA GLY A 769 -8.80 24.80 5.38
C GLY A 769 -9.10 25.53 6.67
N ALA A 770 -8.72 26.80 6.74
CA ALA A 770 -8.71 27.56 7.97
C ALA A 770 -10.04 27.45 8.73
N CYS A 771 -9.91 26.93 9.95
CA CYS A 771 -10.79 27.21 11.07
C CYS A 771 -11.00 28.73 11.30
N GLY A 772 -10.32 29.61 10.54
CA GLY A 772 -10.72 31.00 10.31
C GLY A 772 -10.03 31.99 11.24
N GLY A 773 -8.78 31.70 11.64
CA GLY A 773 -8.00 32.50 12.56
C GLY A 773 -8.39 32.29 14.04
N ALA A 774 -7.46 31.66 14.79
CA ALA A 774 -7.42 31.54 16.25
C ALA A 774 -8.75 31.18 16.96
N ILE A 775 -9.34 30.01 16.64
CA ILE A 775 -10.50 29.51 17.43
C ILE A 775 -10.10 28.88 18.78
N PHE A 776 -8.81 28.58 18.99
CA PHE A 776 -8.35 27.84 20.17
C PHE A 776 -7.13 28.46 20.85
N ASN A 777 -6.94 28.11 22.12
CA ASN A 777 -5.86 28.67 22.94
C ASN A 777 -4.53 28.02 22.60
N GLN A 778 -3.72 28.69 21.79
CA GLN A 778 -2.36 28.24 21.46
C GLN A 778 -1.50 28.12 22.74
N GLY A 779 -0.93 26.93 22.93
CA GLY A 779 -0.32 26.49 24.18
C GLY A 779 1.20 26.40 24.17
N GLY A 780 1.86 26.45 23.01
CA GLY A 780 3.22 25.96 22.87
C GLY A 780 3.73 25.95 21.43
N SER A 781 4.63 25.01 21.14
CA SER A 781 5.24 24.85 19.81
C SER A 781 5.47 23.38 19.47
N PHE A 782 5.32 23.02 18.19
CA PHE A 782 5.75 21.74 17.65
C PHE A 782 7.11 21.84 16.95
N GLY A 783 7.88 20.75 16.97
CA GLY A 783 9.15 20.65 16.26
C GLY A 783 9.44 19.23 15.81
N LEU A 784 10.14 19.12 14.69
CA LEU A 784 10.54 17.84 14.10
C LEU A 784 12.03 17.59 14.31
N SER A 785 12.38 16.31 14.45
CA SER A 785 13.75 15.83 14.43
C SER A 785 13.87 14.62 13.51
N PHE A 786 14.84 14.68 12.60
CA PHE A 786 15.14 13.66 11.62
C PHE A 786 16.44 12.96 12.02
N ALA A 787 16.41 11.63 12.16
CA ALA A 787 17.62 10.86 12.40
C ALA A 787 18.58 10.96 11.21
N SER A 788 19.87 11.04 11.51
CA SER A 788 20.90 11.15 10.48
C SER A 788 21.59 9.81 10.22
N ALA A 789 22.02 9.60 8.97
CA ALA A 789 23.01 8.57 8.66
C ALA A 789 24.38 9.24 8.48
N THR A 790 25.37 8.79 9.25
CA THR A 790 26.77 9.22 9.07
C THR A 790 27.56 8.06 8.46
N PRO A 791 27.97 8.15 7.18
CA PRO A 791 28.88 7.17 6.59
C PRO A 791 30.20 7.12 7.38
N SER A 792 30.76 5.92 7.56
CA SER A 792 32.05 5.74 8.24
C SER A 792 33.16 6.56 7.57
N GLY A 793 33.83 7.44 8.33
CA GLY A 793 34.91 8.31 7.85
C GLY A 793 34.47 9.73 7.46
N CYS A 794 33.19 10.10 7.62
CA CYS A 794 32.71 11.45 7.31
C CYS A 794 32.83 12.46 8.46
N THR A 795 33.11 13.71 8.09
CA THR A 795 33.03 14.90 8.96
C THR A 795 31.63 15.52 8.87
N SER A 796 31.37 16.64 9.57
CA SER A 796 30.05 17.31 9.63
C SER A 796 29.44 17.72 8.27
N LYS A 797 30.15 17.60 7.15
CA LYS A 797 29.70 18.00 5.80
C LYS A 797 29.02 16.88 4.99
N CYS A 798 28.86 15.66 5.52
CA CYS A 798 28.19 14.55 4.82
C CYS A 798 27.03 13.90 5.60
N ILE A 799 26.50 14.58 6.63
CA ILE A 799 25.34 14.10 7.41
C ILE A 799 24.10 14.17 6.51
N ASN A 800 23.43 13.03 6.26
CA ASN A 800 22.18 12.98 5.49
C ASN A 800 20.97 12.65 6.39
N TYR A 801 19.79 13.15 6.02
CA TYR A 801 18.54 12.99 6.76
C TYR A 801 17.54 12.17 5.94
N ARG A 802 17.84 10.89 5.79
CA ARG A 802 17.07 9.96 4.96
C ARG A 802 15.63 9.80 5.41
N SER A 803 15.31 10.07 6.67
CA SER A 803 13.94 9.99 7.18
C SER A 803 12.97 10.99 6.54
N LYS A 804 13.46 12.12 5.99
CA LYS A 804 12.62 13.11 5.29
C LYS A 804 11.99 12.60 3.99
N ILE A 805 12.59 11.55 3.45
CA ILE A 805 12.19 10.91 2.21
C ILE A 805 10.84 10.18 2.39
N ASP A 806 10.65 9.58 3.56
CA ASP A 806 9.42 8.88 3.96
C ASP A 806 8.65 9.69 5.02
N PHE A 807 8.66 11.01 4.84
CA PHE A 807 7.95 11.96 5.68
C PHE A 807 7.03 12.78 4.80
N HIS A 808 5.73 12.75 5.10
CA HIS A 808 4.67 13.21 4.20
C HIS A 808 3.76 14.20 4.92
N GLN A 809 3.06 15.01 4.13
CA GLN A 809 2.10 16.00 4.63
C GLN A 809 0.79 15.92 3.84
N VAL A 810 -0.31 16.08 4.54
CA VAL A 810 -1.65 16.23 3.96
C VAL A 810 -2.29 17.48 4.55
N GLY A 811 -2.98 18.23 3.71
CA GLY A 811 -3.70 19.45 4.08
C GLY A 811 -5.15 19.41 3.60
N GLY A 812 -6.00 20.22 4.22
CA GLY A 812 -7.44 20.22 4.02
C GLY A 812 -8.21 19.17 4.84
N THR A 813 -7.51 18.45 5.73
CA THR A 813 -8.01 17.38 6.60
C THR A 813 -7.17 17.35 7.89
N GLY A 814 -7.55 16.58 8.91
CA GLY A 814 -6.94 16.62 10.24
C GLY A 814 -7.35 17.87 11.04
N PHE A 815 -6.81 18.01 12.26
CA PHE A 815 -7.09 19.18 13.09
C PHE A 815 -6.44 20.44 12.50
N ASP A 816 -7.16 21.55 12.52
CA ASP A 816 -6.80 22.83 11.88
C ASP A 816 -6.43 22.74 10.37
N GLY A 817 -6.64 21.57 9.74
CA GLY A 817 -6.52 21.35 8.31
C GLY A 817 -5.14 20.88 7.87
N HIS A 818 -4.32 20.34 8.77
CA HIS A 818 -3.02 19.77 8.44
C HIS A 818 -2.65 18.60 9.37
N PHE A 819 -1.90 17.63 8.83
CA PHE A 819 -1.12 16.70 9.66
C PHE A 819 0.10 16.18 8.89
N TRP A 820 1.13 15.74 9.63
CA TRP A 820 2.27 14.98 9.10
C TRP A 820 2.10 13.49 9.32
N PHE A 821 2.68 12.65 8.46
CA PHE A 821 2.79 11.22 8.75
C PHE A 821 4.06 10.59 8.15
N ALA A 822 4.42 9.41 8.66
CA ALA A 822 5.50 8.57 8.17
C ALA A 822 5.17 7.09 8.45
N HIS A 823 5.77 6.17 7.70
CA HIS A 823 5.55 4.75 7.93
C HIS A 823 6.33 4.25 9.15
N GLU A 824 5.77 3.24 9.81
CA GLU A 824 6.37 2.52 10.91
C GLU A 824 7.70 1.89 10.49
N ILE A 825 8.73 2.13 11.29
CA ILE A 825 10.00 1.45 11.22
C ILE A 825 10.25 0.67 12.50
N THR A 826 11.03 -0.40 12.39
CA THR A 826 11.41 -1.22 13.53
C THR A 826 12.79 -0.82 14.07
N PRO A 827 13.12 -1.07 15.36
CA PRO A 827 14.34 -0.55 16.01
C PRO A 827 15.69 -1.09 15.51
N GLN A 828 15.74 -1.85 14.41
CA GLN A 828 16.97 -2.42 13.89
C GLN A 828 17.90 -1.32 13.36
N THR A 829 19.20 -1.50 13.56
CA THR A 829 20.25 -0.54 13.19
C THR A 829 20.24 -0.15 11.71
N GLN A 830 19.73 -1.01 10.83
CA GLN A 830 19.62 -0.74 9.39
C GLN A 830 18.51 0.25 9.02
N ASN A 831 17.56 0.55 9.92
CA ASN A 831 16.45 1.47 9.66
C ASN A 831 16.45 2.70 10.60
N ALA A 832 17.36 2.76 11.58
CA ALA A 832 17.43 3.86 12.55
C ALA A 832 17.60 5.26 11.90
N TYR A 833 18.15 5.35 10.69
CA TYR A 833 18.27 6.62 9.94
C TYR A 833 16.96 7.07 9.25
N LEU A 834 15.91 6.25 9.26
CA LEU A 834 14.56 6.59 8.79
C LEU A 834 13.66 7.10 9.93
N GLN A 835 14.18 7.20 11.15
CA GLN A 835 13.42 7.71 12.28
C GLN A 835 13.10 9.20 12.10
N VAL A 836 11.82 9.53 12.30
CA VAL A 836 11.28 10.87 12.51
C VAL A 836 10.71 10.94 13.92
N THR A 837 10.98 12.04 14.61
CA THR A 837 10.40 12.34 15.93
C THR A 837 9.75 13.72 15.90
N GLY A 838 8.44 13.76 16.11
CA GLY A 838 7.70 14.98 16.40
C GLY A 838 7.69 15.26 17.90
N THR A 839 7.85 16.53 18.29
CA THR A 839 7.91 16.99 19.68
C THR A 839 6.99 18.18 19.89
N TRP A 840 5.93 17.99 20.67
CA TRP A 840 5.11 19.09 21.17
C TRP A 840 5.71 19.61 22.48
N THR A 841 5.94 20.91 22.56
CA THR A 841 6.46 21.60 23.74
C THR A 841 5.40 22.54 24.27
N LEU A 842 5.00 22.37 25.53
CA LEU A 842 3.98 23.20 26.17
C LEU A 842 4.62 24.35 26.96
N ASN A 843 4.02 25.54 26.89
CA ASN A 843 4.41 26.69 27.70
C ASN A 843 3.97 26.49 29.16
N ALA A 844 4.94 26.17 30.02
CA ALA A 844 4.90 26.02 31.48
C ALA A 844 3.48 26.05 32.11
N PRO A 845 2.74 24.93 32.13
CA PRO A 845 1.38 24.90 32.67
C PRO A 845 1.35 25.09 34.19
N ASN A 846 2.42 24.65 34.87
CA ASN A 846 2.59 24.63 36.32
C ASN A 846 1.38 24.03 37.08
N ALA A 847 0.81 22.95 36.55
CA ALA A 847 -0.32 22.22 37.13
C ALA A 847 -0.22 20.73 36.81
N TRP A 848 -0.96 19.90 37.55
CA TRP A 848 -1.35 18.58 37.03
C TRP A 848 -2.12 18.79 35.75
N THR A 849 -1.85 18.01 34.72
CA THR A 849 -2.36 18.29 33.38
C THR A 849 -2.83 17.01 32.72
N ARG A 850 -4.07 17.00 32.23
CA ARG A 850 -4.59 15.96 31.34
C ARG A 850 -4.12 16.26 29.92
N VAL A 851 -3.62 15.24 29.23
CA VAL A 851 -3.07 15.36 27.88
C VAL A 851 -3.91 14.53 26.93
N LEU A 852 -4.38 15.15 25.86
CA LEU A 852 -5.10 14.49 24.76
C LEU A 852 -4.33 14.71 23.45
N VAL A 853 -4.39 13.72 22.57
CA VAL A 853 -3.85 13.79 21.21
C VAL A 853 -4.99 13.80 20.20
N HIS A 854 -4.90 14.63 19.18
CA HIS A 854 -5.76 14.53 18.03
C HIS A 854 -5.20 13.47 17.09
N LEU A 855 -6.06 12.53 16.68
CA LEU A 855 -5.73 11.53 15.68
C LEU A 855 -6.50 11.87 14.41
N PRO A 856 -5.82 12.04 13.27
CA PRO A 856 -6.50 12.28 12.01
C PRO A 856 -7.23 11.03 11.53
N GLN A 857 -8.31 11.23 10.77
CA GLN A 857 -9.09 10.12 10.20
C GLN A 857 -8.28 9.20 9.27
N ILE A 858 -7.28 9.75 8.60
CA ILE A 858 -6.39 9.05 7.67
C ILE A 858 -4.93 9.23 8.09
N GLY A 859 -4.03 8.32 7.66
CA GLY A 859 -2.59 8.41 7.95
C GLY A 859 -2.19 8.06 9.39
N ALA A 860 -3.09 7.49 10.20
CA ALA A 860 -2.86 7.12 11.60
C ALA A 860 -3.31 5.69 11.93
N GLN A 861 -2.69 4.65 11.36
CA GLN A 861 -3.18 3.26 11.51
C GLN A 861 -2.33 2.39 12.44
N THR A 862 -1.25 2.89 13.06
CA THR A 862 -0.44 2.11 14.00
C THR A 862 -1.24 1.63 15.23
N GLN A 863 -1.00 0.39 15.66
CA GLN A 863 -1.53 -0.14 16.94
C GLN A 863 -0.58 0.12 18.13
N GLN A 864 0.59 0.71 17.89
CA GLN A 864 1.67 0.81 18.86
C GLN A 864 2.32 2.21 18.87
N ALA A 865 1.53 3.28 18.71
CA ALA A 865 2.03 4.65 18.80
C ALA A 865 2.58 4.93 20.21
N LYS A 866 3.90 5.04 20.32
CA LYS A 866 4.60 5.22 21.59
C LYS A 866 4.93 6.70 21.83
N TYR A 867 4.16 7.30 22.73
CA TYR A 867 4.37 8.65 23.24
C TYR A 867 5.32 8.64 24.44
N LEU A 868 6.29 9.54 24.44
CA LEU A 868 7.17 9.82 25.57
C LEU A 868 6.82 11.19 26.16
N ILE A 869 6.37 11.22 27.41
CA ILE A 869 5.94 12.41 28.14
C ILE A 869 7.08 12.81 29.08
N ASN A 870 7.84 13.82 28.72
CA ASN A 870 8.94 14.35 29.53
C ASN A 870 8.41 15.44 30.47
N LEU A 871 8.51 15.18 31.77
CA LEU A 871 8.00 16.03 32.83
C LEU A 871 9.04 17.06 33.27
N PRO A 872 8.64 18.20 33.87
CA PRO A 872 9.58 19.24 34.30
C PRO A 872 10.55 18.79 35.41
N ASN A 873 10.24 17.69 36.11
CA ASN A 873 11.10 17.10 37.14
C ASN A 873 12.24 16.21 36.55
N GLY A 874 12.33 16.09 35.22
CA GLY A 874 13.32 15.27 34.52
C GLY A 874 12.93 13.80 34.34
N GLN A 875 11.76 13.38 34.80
CA GLN A 875 11.22 12.04 34.52
C GLN A 875 10.58 11.97 33.14
N THR A 876 10.67 10.80 32.51
CA THR A 876 9.95 10.48 31.27
C THR A 876 8.94 9.38 31.55
N LYS A 877 7.66 9.65 31.27
CA LYS A 877 6.59 8.65 31.24
C LYS A 877 6.40 8.14 29.82
N LYS A 878 5.94 6.90 29.69
CA LYS A 878 5.65 6.26 28.41
C LYS A 878 4.14 6.04 28.32
N ARG A 879 3.57 6.27 27.15
CA ARG A 879 2.19 5.89 26.83
C ARG A 879 2.15 5.24 25.44
N VAL A 880 1.55 4.07 25.32
CA VAL A 880 1.31 3.41 24.03
C VAL A 880 -0.18 3.30 23.79
N ILE A 881 -0.64 3.75 22.62
CA ILE A 881 -2.04 3.64 22.19
C ILE A 881 -2.15 3.05 20.78
N THR A 882 -3.30 2.48 20.48
CA THR A 882 -3.73 2.27 19.09
C THR A 882 -4.22 3.60 18.51
N THR A 883 -3.92 3.87 17.25
CA THR A 883 -4.35 5.11 16.57
C THR A 883 -5.39 4.89 15.47
N SER A 884 -5.70 3.64 15.12
CA SER A 884 -6.62 3.26 14.04
C SER A 884 -8.10 3.58 14.33
N TYR A 885 -8.41 4.79 14.79
CA TYR A 885 -9.77 5.24 15.04
C TYR A 885 -10.58 5.45 13.75
N GLU A 886 -9.89 5.68 12.62
CA GLU A 886 -10.50 5.96 11.32
C GLU A 886 -11.51 7.13 11.36
N ALA A 887 -11.26 8.08 12.28
CA ALA A 887 -12.04 9.29 12.52
C ALA A 887 -11.16 10.37 13.14
N ASP A 888 -11.45 11.64 12.83
CA ASP A 888 -10.81 12.77 13.50
C ASP A 888 -11.30 12.87 14.94
N THR A 889 -10.44 12.58 15.91
CA THR A 889 -10.85 12.44 17.32
C THR A 889 -9.75 12.78 18.32
N TRP A 890 -10.17 13.23 19.51
CA TRP A 890 -9.28 13.50 20.65
C TRP A 890 -9.21 12.29 21.58
N VAL A 891 -8.00 11.76 21.78
CA VAL A 891 -7.73 10.58 22.62
C VAL A 891 -6.88 10.95 23.82
N GLU A 892 -7.29 10.55 25.03
CA GLU A 892 -6.53 10.82 26.25
C GLU A 892 -5.26 9.95 26.35
N LEU A 893 -4.10 10.60 26.45
CA LEU A 893 -2.82 9.95 26.75
C LEU A 893 -2.62 9.72 28.25
N GLY A 894 -3.32 10.50 29.09
CA GLY A 894 -3.32 10.38 30.55
C GLY A 894 -3.15 11.72 31.28
N VAL A 895 -2.96 11.63 32.60
CA VAL A 895 -2.82 12.80 33.49
C VAL A 895 -1.46 12.78 34.18
N TYR A 896 -0.72 13.89 34.07
CA TYR A 896 0.68 13.95 34.49
C TYR A 896 0.99 15.18 35.35
N ASP A 897 1.97 15.06 36.24
CA ASP A 897 2.46 16.18 37.04
C ASP A 897 3.38 17.08 36.19
N MET A 898 2.81 18.15 35.63
CA MET A 898 3.54 19.13 34.83
C MET A 898 3.91 20.39 35.63
N ARG A 899 4.00 20.29 36.96
CA ARG A 899 4.50 21.36 37.83
C ARG A 899 6.02 21.42 37.81
N GLY A 900 6.58 22.62 38.02
CA GLY A 900 8.03 22.83 38.17
C GLY A 900 8.65 23.77 37.14
N SER A 901 9.97 23.98 37.26
CA SER A 901 10.74 24.85 36.38
C SER A 901 11.20 24.08 35.13
N GLY A 902 10.41 24.13 34.06
CA GLY A 902 10.74 23.52 32.78
C GLY A 902 9.51 23.38 31.88
N SER A 903 9.70 23.42 30.57
CA SER A 903 8.62 23.13 29.61
C SER A 903 8.49 21.63 29.45
N PRO A 904 7.35 21.01 29.79
CA PRO A 904 7.13 19.60 29.51
C PRO A 904 7.03 19.39 27.98
N THR A 905 7.41 18.20 27.54
CA THR A 905 7.31 17.81 26.13
C THR A 905 6.64 16.46 25.98
N VAL A 906 5.94 16.28 24.87
CA VAL A 906 5.45 14.97 24.42
C VAL A 906 6.13 14.67 23.10
N GLN A 907 6.71 13.49 22.97
CA GLN A 907 7.39 13.04 21.76
C GLN A 907 6.72 11.81 21.19
N LEU A 908 6.56 11.76 19.87
CA LEU A 908 6.13 10.59 19.13
C LEU A 908 7.14 10.32 18.01
N SER A 909 7.55 9.07 17.84
CA SER A 909 8.39 8.66 16.72
C SER A 909 7.71 7.58 15.90
N ASN A 910 8.06 7.46 14.61
CA ASN A 910 7.61 6.35 13.76
C ASN A 910 8.29 5.00 14.08
N VAL A 911 9.03 4.88 15.19
CA VAL A 911 9.65 3.61 15.62
C VAL A 911 8.66 2.80 16.46
N THR A 912 8.19 1.66 15.95
CA THR A 912 7.23 0.77 16.62
C THR A 912 7.71 -0.68 16.66
N GLY A 913 6.99 -1.56 17.38
CA GLY A 913 7.33 -2.98 17.53
C GLY A 913 6.59 -3.93 16.56
N SER A 914 5.69 -3.42 15.73
CA SER A 914 4.71 -4.21 14.94
C SER A 914 5.29 -4.82 13.64
N GLY A 915 6.21 -4.12 12.97
CA GLY A 915 6.89 -4.57 11.74
C GLY A 915 6.04 -4.62 10.46
N VAL A 916 4.86 -3.98 10.43
CA VAL A 916 3.89 -4.03 9.32
C VAL A 916 3.80 -2.76 8.45
N ALA A 917 4.66 -1.77 8.69
CA ALA A 917 4.75 -0.53 7.92
C ALA A 917 3.41 0.24 7.82
N LEU A 918 2.64 0.31 8.92
CA LEU A 918 1.46 1.18 9.03
C LEU A 918 1.88 2.65 9.18
N ASP A 919 0.96 3.62 9.15
CA ASP A 919 1.32 5.02 9.33
C ASP A 919 1.26 5.48 10.79
N VAL A 920 2.18 6.38 11.12
CA VAL A 920 2.22 7.15 12.37
C VAL A 920 2.04 8.62 12.02
N ALA A 921 1.01 9.25 12.60
CA ALA A 921 0.67 10.65 12.33
C ALA A 921 1.11 11.60 13.46
N TRP A 922 1.42 12.84 13.09
CA TRP A 922 1.59 13.98 13.99
C TRP A 922 0.62 15.07 13.58
N ASP A 923 -0.29 15.38 14.49
CA ASP A 923 -1.32 16.42 14.36
C ASP A 923 -1.25 17.27 15.66
N ALA A 924 -2.34 17.48 16.39
CA ALA A 924 -2.34 18.33 17.58
C ALA A 924 -2.27 17.60 18.93
N LEU A 925 -1.80 18.31 19.97
CA LEU A 925 -1.99 17.94 21.38
C LEU A 925 -2.77 19.01 22.15
N ALA A 926 -3.73 18.58 22.96
CA ALA A 926 -4.45 19.40 23.91
C ALA A 926 -4.00 19.11 25.34
N TYR A 927 -3.70 20.18 26.07
CA TYR A 927 -3.26 20.14 27.46
C TYR A 927 -4.28 20.86 28.33
N VAL A 928 -4.88 20.13 29.26
CA VAL A 928 -5.94 20.63 30.15
C VAL A 928 -5.38 20.72 31.56
N PRO A 929 -5.04 21.93 32.05
CA PRO A 929 -4.62 22.12 33.43
C PRO A 929 -5.75 21.73 34.40
N LEU A 930 -5.41 20.91 35.39
CA LEU A 930 -6.32 20.46 36.44
C LEU A 930 -6.13 21.29 37.71
N PRO A 931 -7.19 21.49 38.51
CA PRO A 931 -7.10 22.23 39.76
C PRO A 931 -6.23 21.53 40.82
N ALA A 932 -6.11 20.21 40.75
CA ALA A 932 -5.30 19.37 41.64
C ALA A 932 -4.93 18.05 40.94
N LYS A 933 -4.10 17.22 41.60
CA LYS A 933 -3.94 15.81 41.22
C LYS A 933 -5.32 15.13 41.28
N PRO A 934 -5.73 14.31 40.29
CA PRO A 934 -6.93 13.48 40.41
C PRO A 934 -6.89 12.67 41.70
N HIS A 935 -8.04 12.59 42.37
CA HIS A 935 -8.18 11.76 43.57
C HIS A 935 -8.11 10.28 43.18
N ASP A 936 -8.78 9.93 42.08
CA ASP A 936 -8.85 8.57 41.57
C ASP A 936 -8.08 8.46 40.26
N MET A 937 -7.09 7.56 40.21
CA MET A 937 -6.34 7.20 39.02
C MET A 937 -6.51 5.70 38.80
N VAL A 938 -7.52 5.34 38.02
CA VAL A 938 -8.04 3.99 37.89
C VAL A 938 -7.60 3.36 36.58
N VAL A 939 -7.12 2.13 36.63
CA VAL A 939 -6.73 1.36 35.43
C VAL A 939 -7.55 0.08 35.34
N ALA A 940 -8.11 -0.21 34.16
CA ALA A 940 -8.76 -1.47 33.86
C ALA A 940 -7.84 -2.36 33.00
N LEU A 941 -7.43 -3.48 33.59
CA LEU A 941 -6.60 -4.52 32.99
C LEU A 941 -7.41 -5.83 32.87
N GLY A 942 -6.87 -6.78 32.11
CA GLY A 942 -7.36 -8.16 32.13
C GLY A 942 -7.82 -8.68 30.78
N ASP A 943 -8.62 -9.73 30.84
CA ASP A 943 -9.11 -10.46 29.68
C ASP A 943 -10.45 -9.94 29.13
N SER A 944 -11.19 -10.80 28.43
CA SER A 944 -12.48 -10.55 27.82
C SER A 944 -13.58 -10.13 28.81
N TYR A 945 -13.55 -10.62 30.05
CA TYR A 945 -14.51 -10.23 31.08
C TYR A 945 -14.27 -8.78 31.52
N SER A 946 -13.01 -8.31 31.51
CA SER A 946 -12.67 -6.90 31.75
C SER A 946 -12.83 -6.01 30.52
N SER A 947 -12.58 -6.53 29.31
CA SER A 947 -12.74 -5.77 28.06
C SER A 947 -14.22 -5.45 27.79
N GLY A 948 -15.13 -6.32 28.24
CA GLY A 948 -16.56 -6.21 27.98
C GLY A 948 -17.01 -7.02 26.78
N GLU A 949 -16.27 -8.05 26.37
CA GLU A 949 -16.76 -9.08 25.44
C GLU A 949 -18.15 -9.57 25.89
N GLY A 950 -19.08 -9.71 24.96
CA GLY A 950 -20.47 -10.07 25.24
C GLY A 950 -21.40 -8.91 25.58
N THR A 951 -20.89 -7.70 25.83
CA THR A 951 -21.71 -6.53 26.17
C THR A 951 -22.14 -5.68 24.96
N GLY A 952 -21.54 -5.89 23.79
CA GLY A 952 -21.80 -5.13 22.57
C GLY A 952 -21.18 -3.72 22.59
N ASP A 953 -21.49 -2.93 21.56
CA ASP A 953 -21.04 -1.53 21.38
C ASP A 953 -19.51 -1.34 21.48
N TYR A 954 -18.73 -2.27 20.93
CA TYR A 954 -17.27 -2.21 21.02
C TYR A 954 -16.70 -0.97 20.35
N TYR A 955 -15.65 -0.41 20.97
CA TYR A 955 -14.87 0.67 20.39
C TYR A 955 -14.22 0.20 19.09
N HIS A 956 -14.42 0.96 18.01
CA HIS A 956 -14.03 0.61 16.64
C HIS A 956 -12.56 0.23 16.52
N GLU A 957 -11.67 1.02 17.15
CA GLU A 957 -10.22 0.84 17.13
C GLU A 957 -9.75 -0.46 17.83
N THR A 958 -10.68 -1.19 18.47
CA THR A 958 -10.45 -2.44 19.21
C THR A 958 -11.20 -3.64 18.62
N ASP A 959 -11.98 -3.44 17.56
CA ASP A 959 -12.78 -4.46 16.87
C ASP A 959 -12.78 -4.21 15.35
N GLN A 960 -11.61 -4.42 14.72
CA GLN A 960 -11.34 -4.04 13.34
C GLN A 960 -10.49 -5.07 12.59
N TYR A 961 -10.65 -5.05 11.27
CA TYR A 961 -9.91 -5.86 10.29
C TYR A 961 -10.12 -7.38 10.37
N GLY A 962 -11.14 -7.85 11.09
CA GLY A 962 -11.59 -9.25 11.09
C GLY A 962 -10.45 -10.24 11.30
N ASN A 963 -10.26 -11.19 10.36
CA ASN A 963 -9.22 -12.22 10.43
C ASN A 963 -7.90 -11.82 9.74
N ASP A 964 -7.68 -10.53 9.48
CA ASP A 964 -6.42 -10.06 8.89
C ASP A 964 -5.29 -10.11 9.93
N SER A 965 -4.51 -11.19 9.92
CA SER A 965 -3.38 -11.37 10.86
C SER A 965 -2.32 -10.25 10.84
N SER A 966 -2.31 -9.37 9.83
CA SER A 966 -1.43 -8.19 9.76
C SER A 966 -1.95 -6.96 10.50
N LYS A 967 -3.27 -6.84 10.67
CA LYS A 967 -3.92 -5.63 11.22
C LYS A 967 -4.97 -5.89 12.30
N GLN A 968 -5.38 -7.16 12.49
CA GLN A 968 -6.47 -7.55 13.37
C GLN A 968 -6.32 -6.93 14.76
N ASN A 969 -7.36 -6.21 15.17
CA ASN A 969 -7.60 -5.88 16.56
C ASN A 969 -8.95 -6.48 16.96
N ALA A 970 -8.92 -7.40 17.93
CA ALA A 970 -10.12 -7.99 18.51
C ALA A 970 -10.07 -7.93 20.04
N CYS A 971 -9.46 -6.88 20.60
CA CYS A 971 -9.49 -6.66 22.05
C CYS A 971 -10.89 -6.37 22.57
N ARG A 972 -11.79 -5.86 21.72
CA ARG A 972 -13.23 -5.68 21.97
C ARG A 972 -13.51 -5.02 23.31
N ARG A 973 -13.03 -3.78 23.45
CA ARG A 973 -13.30 -2.94 24.62
C ARG A 973 -14.65 -2.25 24.44
N SER A 974 -15.47 -2.19 25.48
CA SER A 974 -16.83 -1.64 25.41
C SER A 974 -17.09 -0.52 26.43
N PRO A 975 -17.90 0.51 26.10
CA PRO A 975 -18.45 1.44 27.08
C PRO A 975 -19.27 0.74 28.17
N ASN A 976 -19.80 -0.46 27.88
CA ASN A 976 -20.61 -1.29 28.79
C ASN A 976 -19.76 -2.24 29.66
N ALA A 977 -18.43 -2.23 29.52
CA ALA A 977 -17.55 -3.03 30.36
C ALA A 977 -17.71 -2.67 31.84
N TRP A 978 -17.64 -3.67 32.72
CA TRP A 978 -17.95 -3.47 34.15
C TRP A 978 -17.07 -2.41 34.80
N SER A 979 -15.81 -2.30 34.40
CA SER A 979 -14.87 -1.30 34.92
C SER A 979 -15.34 0.14 34.66
N ARG A 980 -16.05 0.39 33.56
CA ARG A 980 -16.69 1.68 33.26
C ARG A 980 -18.03 1.86 33.98
N GLN A 981 -18.68 0.79 34.40
CA GLN A 981 -19.98 0.83 35.07
C GLN A 981 -19.87 0.96 36.60
N VAL A 982 -18.68 0.80 37.19
CA VAL A 982 -18.44 0.99 38.63
C VAL A 982 -18.76 2.43 39.04
N THR A 983 -19.38 2.62 40.21
CA THR A 983 -19.52 3.93 40.85
C THR A 983 -18.55 4.02 42.03
N LEU A 984 -17.68 5.03 42.04
CA LEU A 984 -16.71 5.23 43.12
C LEU A 984 -17.36 5.92 44.33
N PRO A 985 -16.90 5.64 45.57
CA PRO A 985 -17.47 6.24 46.77
C PRO A 985 -17.39 7.77 46.77
N GLY A 986 -18.48 8.44 47.14
CA GLY A 986 -18.52 9.91 47.25
C GLY A 986 -18.80 10.66 45.96
N TYR A 987 -19.01 9.97 44.83
CA TYR A 987 -19.28 10.58 43.53
C TYR A 987 -20.64 10.17 42.97
N ALA A 988 -21.24 11.06 42.18
CA ALA A 988 -22.42 10.76 41.37
C ALA A 988 -21.98 10.29 39.97
N GLY A 989 -22.59 9.21 39.47
CA GLY A 989 -22.30 8.65 38.15
C GLY A 989 -21.18 7.60 38.15
N THR A 990 -21.16 6.79 37.09
CA THR A 990 -20.17 5.72 36.92
C THR A 990 -18.80 6.26 36.48
N ILE A 991 -17.75 5.46 36.59
CA ILE A 991 -16.41 5.77 36.08
C ILE A 991 -16.49 6.21 34.61
N GLY A 992 -17.18 5.44 33.76
CA GLY A 992 -17.32 5.74 32.35
C GLY A 992 -18.01 7.09 32.09
N GLN A 993 -19.13 7.36 32.76
CA GLN A 993 -19.83 8.64 32.64
C GLN A 993 -18.95 9.82 33.03
N ARG A 994 -18.13 9.66 34.08
CA ARG A 994 -17.22 10.70 34.57
C ARG A 994 -16.00 10.87 33.65
N THR A 995 -15.50 9.78 33.08
CA THR A 995 -14.43 9.80 32.07
C THR A 995 -14.87 10.55 30.81
N ASP A 996 -16.07 10.24 30.30
CA ASP A 996 -16.62 10.88 29.10
C ASP A 996 -16.96 12.36 29.33
N ALA A 997 -17.22 12.74 30.59
CA ALA A 997 -17.39 14.12 31.01
C ALA A 997 -16.07 14.83 31.38
N HIS A 998 -14.92 14.17 31.23
CA HIS A 998 -13.59 14.66 31.60
C HIS A 998 -13.49 15.18 33.04
N ASP A 999 -14.10 14.48 34.01
CA ASP A 999 -14.08 14.86 35.43
C ASP A 999 -12.64 15.17 35.90
N PRO A 1000 -12.35 16.37 36.44
CA PRO A 1000 -11.00 16.77 36.84
C PRO A 1000 -10.45 15.96 38.02
N THR A 1001 -11.28 15.20 38.72
CA THR A 1001 -10.91 14.38 39.88
C THR A 1001 -10.62 12.91 39.54
N LEU A 1002 -10.84 12.49 38.29
CA LEU A 1002 -10.66 11.12 37.81
C LEU A 1002 -9.70 11.05 36.61
N ALA A 1003 -8.74 10.14 36.66
CA ALA A 1003 -8.04 9.64 35.48
C ALA A 1003 -8.40 8.16 35.30
N TYR A 1004 -8.81 7.76 34.10
CA TYR A 1004 -9.17 6.38 33.81
C TYR A 1004 -8.53 5.91 32.52
N ALA A 1005 -8.00 4.69 32.51
CA ALA A 1005 -7.51 4.06 31.30
C ALA A 1005 -7.91 2.57 31.25
N MET A 1006 -8.24 2.10 30.05
CA MET A 1006 -8.69 0.74 29.81
C MET A 1006 -7.86 0.09 28.70
N VAL A 1007 -7.11 -0.96 29.04
CA VAL A 1007 -6.30 -1.75 28.09
C VAL A 1007 -6.55 -3.24 28.22
N ALA A 1008 -7.62 -3.63 28.93
CA ALA A 1008 -8.12 -5.01 28.91
C ALA A 1008 -8.37 -5.46 27.46
N CYS A 1009 -8.14 -6.73 27.18
CA CYS A 1009 -8.18 -7.26 25.82
C CYS A 1009 -8.74 -8.69 25.83
N SER A 1010 -9.73 -8.93 24.97
CA SER A 1010 -10.34 -10.25 24.79
C SER A 1010 -9.30 -11.33 24.49
N GLY A 1011 -9.43 -12.50 25.13
CA GLY A 1011 -8.50 -13.62 24.99
C GLY A 1011 -7.12 -13.45 25.66
N ALA A 1012 -6.88 -12.35 26.41
CA ALA A 1012 -5.60 -12.15 27.09
C ALA A 1012 -5.33 -13.22 28.16
N LEU A 1013 -4.12 -13.75 28.14
CA LEU A 1013 -3.49 -14.57 29.18
C LEU A 1013 -2.74 -13.67 30.17
N ALA A 1014 -2.41 -14.18 31.35
CA ALA A 1014 -1.65 -13.41 32.35
C ALA A 1014 -0.34 -12.83 31.80
N TYR A 1015 0.36 -13.57 30.92
CA TYR A 1015 1.58 -13.07 30.29
C TYR A 1015 1.31 -11.96 29.25
N ASN A 1016 0.11 -11.86 28.67
CA ASN A 1016 -0.26 -10.74 27.79
C ASN A 1016 -0.48 -9.43 28.58
N VAL A 1017 -0.71 -9.54 29.88
CA VAL A 1017 -0.80 -8.39 30.78
C VAL A 1017 0.59 -8.00 31.29
N ALA A 1018 1.43 -8.98 31.61
CA ALA A 1018 2.75 -8.85 32.22
C ALA A 1018 3.73 -7.90 31.51
N ALA A 1019 4.71 -7.38 32.25
CA ALA A 1019 5.75 -6.52 31.70
C ALA A 1019 6.82 -7.32 30.93
N SER A 1020 7.17 -6.90 29.72
CA SER A 1020 8.13 -7.63 28.87
C SER A 1020 9.58 -7.56 29.34
N ASP A 1021 9.93 -6.61 30.20
CA ASP A 1021 11.29 -6.46 30.75
C ASP A 1021 11.55 -7.32 31.99
N ARG A 1022 10.56 -8.09 32.44
CA ARG A 1022 10.64 -8.99 33.60
C ARG A 1022 10.70 -10.46 33.14
N PRO A 1023 11.58 -11.28 33.73
CA PRO A 1023 11.66 -12.69 33.39
C PRO A 1023 10.37 -13.41 33.78
N TRP A 1024 9.66 -13.93 32.78
CA TRP A 1024 8.47 -14.75 32.97
C TRP A 1024 8.83 -16.22 32.85
N ASN A 1025 8.53 -17.01 33.89
CA ASN A 1025 8.75 -18.45 33.86
C ASN A 1025 7.56 -19.12 33.16
N ASP A 1026 7.52 -18.99 31.83
CA ASP A 1026 6.51 -19.67 31.02
C ASP A 1026 6.95 -21.11 30.70
N PRO A 1027 6.18 -22.16 31.09
CA PRO A 1027 6.41 -23.53 30.61
C PRO A 1027 6.38 -23.68 29.08
N ASP A 1028 5.73 -22.78 28.35
CA ASP A 1028 5.68 -22.77 26.87
C ASP A 1028 6.83 -21.92 26.25
N SER A 1029 7.72 -21.35 27.07
CA SER A 1029 8.99 -20.69 26.73
C SER A 1029 8.91 -19.41 25.88
N TRP A 1030 7.79 -18.69 25.92
CA TRP A 1030 7.63 -17.41 25.21
C TRP A 1030 7.87 -16.20 26.12
N ALA A 1031 8.51 -15.16 25.57
CA ALA A 1031 8.58 -13.87 26.25
C ALA A 1031 7.17 -13.22 26.28
N PRO A 1032 6.85 -12.41 27.31
CA PRO A 1032 5.61 -11.65 27.33
C PRO A 1032 5.44 -10.84 26.05
N HIS A 1033 4.27 -10.95 25.43
CA HIS A 1033 3.87 -10.21 24.25
C HIS A 1033 2.39 -9.83 24.39
N GLY A 1034 1.98 -8.71 23.79
CA GLY A 1034 0.58 -8.31 23.87
C GLY A 1034 -0.33 -9.14 22.96
N GLN A 1035 -1.62 -8.88 23.05
CA GLN A 1035 -2.67 -9.60 22.34
C GLN A 1035 -3.16 -8.76 21.15
N TYR A 1036 -3.46 -9.40 20.02
CA TYR A 1036 -3.87 -8.74 18.78
C TYR A 1036 -2.98 -7.55 18.36
N ARG A 1037 -1.66 -7.75 18.47
CA ARG A 1037 -0.61 -6.76 18.13
C ARG A 1037 -0.60 -5.49 18.99
N GLU A 1038 -1.43 -5.39 20.01
CA GLU A 1038 -1.18 -4.42 21.08
C GLU A 1038 0.10 -4.81 21.84
N VAL A 1039 0.69 -3.86 22.57
CA VAL A 1039 1.78 -4.17 23.50
C VAL A 1039 1.24 -4.91 24.74
N PRO A 1040 2.07 -5.62 25.51
CA PRO A 1040 1.62 -6.13 26.81
C PRO A 1040 0.96 -5.02 27.63
N GLN A 1041 -0.10 -5.33 28.38
CA GLN A 1041 -0.94 -4.29 28.97
C GLN A 1041 -0.17 -3.39 29.96
N LEU A 1042 0.74 -3.94 30.77
CA LEU A 1042 1.62 -3.14 31.64
C LEU A 1042 2.65 -2.31 30.85
N ASP A 1043 3.03 -2.75 29.66
CA ASP A 1043 3.94 -2.01 28.77
C ASP A 1043 3.28 -0.82 28.07
N SER A 1044 1.96 -0.72 28.08
CA SER A 1044 1.23 0.45 27.56
C SER A 1044 1.50 1.72 28.37
N GLY A 1045 2.00 1.60 29.60
CA GLY A 1045 2.25 2.72 30.50
C GLY A 1045 0.98 3.30 31.16
N VAL A 1046 -0.12 2.55 31.17
CA VAL A 1046 -1.33 2.89 31.95
C VAL A 1046 -1.09 2.82 33.47
N VAL A 1047 -0.23 1.91 33.93
CA VAL A 1047 0.07 1.70 35.36
C VAL A 1047 1.35 2.43 35.73
N ASP A 1048 1.30 3.23 36.79
CA ASP A 1048 2.44 3.94 37.34
C ASP A 1048 2.30 4.13 38.86
N GLU A 1049 3.27 4.82 39.49
CA GLU A 1049 3.27 5.07 40.93
C GLU A 1049 2.13 5.95 41.43
N ASN A 1050 1.39 6.60 40.54
CA ASN A 1050 0.24 7.45 40.87
C ASN A 1050 -1.09 6.72 40.78
N THR A 1051 -1.12 5.51 40.19
CA THR A 1051 -2.30 4.67 40.10
C THR A 1051 -2.85 4.39 41.50
N THR A 1052 -4.14 4.64 41.71
CA THR A 1052 -4.82 4.43 42.99
C THR A 1052 -5.66 3.16 43.02
N MET A 1053 -6.07 2.67 41.85
CA MET A 1053 -6.87 1.46 41.75
C MET A 1053 -6.63 0.72 40.43
N VAL A 1054 -6.54 -0.61 40.49
CA VAL A 1054 -6.50 -1.49 39.32
C VAL A 1054 -7.71 -2.41 39.36
N LEU A 1055 -8.52 -2.41 38.31
CA LEU A 1055 -9.66 -3.30 38.11
C LEU A 1055 -9.21 -4.45 37.19
N LEU A 1056 -9.28 -5.70 37.64
CA LEU A 1056 -8.66 -6.85 36.96
C LEU A 1056 -9.56 -8.10 36.95
N THR A 1057 -9.62 -8.77 35.80
CA THR A 1057 -10.03 -10.18 35.64
C THR A 1057 -8.97 -10.89 34.81
N ILE A 1058 -8.45 -12.02 35.28
CA ILE A 1058 -7.41 -12.76 34.56
C ILE A 1058 -7.32 -14.22 35.07
N GLY A 1059 -6.82 -15.11 34.20
CA GLY A 1059 -6.55 -16.50 34.52
C GLY A 1059 -7.48 -17.52 33.85
N GLY A 1060 -8.64 -17.09 33.34
CA GLY A 1060 -9.59 -17.99 32.64
C GLY A 1060 -8.99 -18.57 31.37
N ASN A 1061 -8.32 -17.73 30.58
CA ASN A 1061 -7.59 -18.17 29.39
C ASN A 1061 -6.38 -19.06 29.76
N ASP A 1062 -5.68 -18.77 30.86
CA ASP A 1062 -4.54 -19.58 31.33
C ASP A 1062 -4.99 -20.99 31.76
N ALA A 1063 -6.21 -21.09 32.29
CA ALA A 1063 -6.86 -22.35 32.62
C ALA A 1063 -7.28 -23.14 31.37
N ARG A 1064 -7.20 -22.53 30.18
CA ARG A 1064 -7.75 -23.03 28.90
C ARG A 1064 -9.25 -23.32 28.99
N PHE A 1065 -9.99 -22.48 29.72
CA PHE A 1065 -11.41 -22.73 30.01
C PHE A 1065 -12.26 -22.85 28.73
N THR A 1066 -11.88 -22.10 27.68
CA THR A 1066 -12.45 -22.21 26.34
C THR A 1066 -12.28 -23.61 25.73
N ASP A 1067 -11.08 -24.20 25.81
CA ASP A 1067 -10.82 -25.57 25.33
C ASP A 1067 -11.62 -26.59 26.14
N VAL A 1068 -11.72 -26.38 27.45
CA VAL A 1068 -12.50 -27.23 28.38
C VAL A 1068 -13.99 -27.22 28.02
N LEU A 1069 -14.57 -26.04 27.78
CA LEU A 1069 -15.98 -25.92 27.38
C LEU A 1069 -16.25 -26.63 26.06
N VAL A 1070 -15.39 -26.45 25.06
CA VAL A 1070 -15.54 -27.10 23.76
C VAL A 1070 -15.40 -28.62 23.86
N GLU A 1071 -14.46 -29.10 24.67
CA GLU A 1071 -14.28 -30.52 24.94
C GLU A 1071 -15.52 -31.13 25.58
N CYS A 1072 -16.07 -30.50 26.62
CA CYS A 1072 -17.30 -30.94 27.29
C CYS A 1072 -18.52 -30.88 26.37
N MET A 1073 -18.59 -29.87 25.49
CA MET A 1073 -19.69 -29.79 24.52
C MET A 1073 -19.62 -30.89 23.47
N GLN A 1074 -18.44 -31.43 23.16
CA GLN A 1074 -18.24 -32.44 22.12
C GLN A 1074 -18.20 -33.88 22.67
N THR A 1075 -17.79 -34.06 23.93
CA THR A 1075 -17.52 -35.36 24.55
C THR A 1075 -17.76 -35.33 26.05
N ASP A 1076 -18.10 -36.48 26.65
CA ASP A 1076 -18.22 -36.61 28.11
C ASP A 1076 -16.89 -36.26 28.80
N CYS A 1077 -16.88 -35.12 29.49
CA CYS A 1077 -15.70 -34.59 30.17
C CYS A 1077 -15.72 -34.82 31.70
N THR A 1078 -16.75 -35.47 32.26
CA THR A 1078 -16.93 -35.60 33.72
C THR A 1078 -15.75 -36.27 34.44
N GLY A 1079 -15.01 -37.14 33.75
CA GLY A 1079 -13.81 -37.81 34.29
C GLY A 1079 -12.54 -36.95 34.34
N LYS A 1080 -12.57 -35.69 33.88
CA LYS A 1080 -11.38 -34.84 33.71
C LYS A 1080 -11.23 -33.72 34.74
N GLU A 1081 -12.13 -33.62 35.72
CA GLU A 1081 -12.10 -32.59 36.77
C GLU A 1081 -10.70 -32.40 37.40
N SER A 1082 -10.08 -33.50 37.86
CA SER A 1082 -8.72 -33.47 38.45
C SER A 1082 -7.62 -33.00 37.49
N VAL A 1083 -7.79 -33.15 36.18
CA VAL A 1083 -6.85 -32.66 35.15
C VAL A 1083 -6.97 -31.15 35.03
N TYR A 1084 -8.20 -30.63 35.03
CA TYR A 1084 -8.47 -29.19 34.99
C TYR A 1084 -7.95 -28.50 36.26
N GLU A 1085 -8.23 -29.07 37.43
CA GLU A 1085 -7.69 -28.59 38.73
C GLU A 1085 -6.16 -28.61 38.76
N ALA A 1086 -5.52 -29.68 38.26
CA ALA A 1086 -4.07 -29.75 38.19
C ALA A 1086 -3.46 -28.68 37.26
N ASN A 1087 -4.15 -28.30 36.17
CA ASN A 1087 -3.72 -27.21 35.31
C ASN A 1087 -3.81 -25.85 36.04
N ILE A 1088 -4.89 -25.63 36.80
CA ILE A 1088 -5.06 -24.44 37.64
C ILE A 1088 -3.88 -24.30 38.62
N ASP A 1089 -3.56 -25.36 39.37
CA ASP A 1089 -2.47 -25.36 40.34
C ASP A 1089 -1.09 -25.15 39.69
N ARG A 1090 -0.85 -25.78 38.53
CA ARG A 1090 0.46 -25.78 37.87
C ARG A 1090 0.74 -24.52 37.06
N VAL A 1091 -0.29 -23.90 36.47
CA VAL A 1091 -0.15 -22.84 35.48
C VAL A 1091 -0.80 -21.54 35.93
N VAL A 1092 -2.07 -21.59 36.33
CA VAL A 1092 -2.85 -20.37 36.58
C VAL A 1092 -2.37 -19.66 37.84
N VAL A 1093 -2.32 -20.37 38.97
CA VAL A 1093 -1.90 -19.80 40.27
C VAL A 1093 -0.53 -19.09 40.19
N PRO A 1094 0.56 -19.73 39.73
CA PRO A 1094 1.86 -19.06 39.71
C PRO A 1094 1.93 -17.87 38.75
N ARG A 1095 1.20 -17.91 37.62
CA ARG A 1095 1.18 -16.80 36.66
C ARG A 1095 0.41 -15.58 37.20
N VAL A 1096 -0.72 -15.82 37.86
CA VAL A 1096 -1.51 -14.75 38.48
C VAL A 1096 -0.75 -14.14 39.66
N ASP A 1097 -0.15 -14.96 40.53
CA ASP A 1097 0.67 -14.47 41.66
C ASP A 1097 1.83 -13.59 41.17
N GLN A 1098 2.51 -14.02 40.10
CA GLN A 1098 3.56 -13.23 39.47
C GLN A 1098 3.01 -11.91 38.93
N LEU A 1099 1.88 -11.93 38.21
CA LEU A 1099 1.26 -10.72 37.66
C LEU A 1099 0.86 -9.72 38.75
N LEU A 1100 0.25 -10.18 39.84
CA LEU A 1100 -0.14 -9.33 40.96
C LEU A 1100 1.07 -8.66 41.61
N ALA A 1101 2.13 -9.43 41.85
CA ALA A 1101 3.39 -8.89 42.37
C ALA A 1101 3.99 -7.83 41.43
N GLU A 1102 3.87 -8.03 40.11
CA GLU A 1102 4.32 -7.05 39.13
C GLU A 1102 3.51 -5.75 39.17
N ILE A 1103 2.17 -5.86 39.27
CA ILE A 1103 1.26 -4.72 39.41
C ILE A 1103 1.57 -3.93 40.68
N HIS A 1104 1.71 -4.59 41.84
CA HIS A 1104 2.06 -3.90 43.10
C HIS A 1104 3.44 -3.25 43.06
N SER A 1105 4.40 -3.85 42.34
CA SER A 1105 5.71 -3.24 42.13
C SER A 1105 5.63 -1.94 41.32
N MET A 1106 4.72 -1.84 40.35
CA MET A 1106 4.55 -0.65 39.51
C MET A 1106 3.65 0.40 40.16
N ALA A 1107 2.63 -0.04 40.89
CA ALA A 1107 1.65 0.79 41.58
C ALA A 1107 1.58 0.42 43.08
N PRO A 1108 2.59 0.79 43.88
CA PRO A 1108 2.72 0.37 45.28
C PRO A 1108 1.65 0.94 46.22
N HIS A 1109 0.82 1.86 45.74
CA HIS A 1109 -0.26 2.49 46.48
C HIS A 1109 -1.65 2.16 45.92
N ALA A 1110 -1.73 1.35 44.86
CA ALA A 1110 -3.00 1.00 44.25
C ALA A 1110 -3.71 -0.11 45.02
N LEU A 1111 -5.03 0.04 45.17
CA LEU A 1111 -5.91 -1.08 45.50
C LEU A 1111 -6.14 -1.91 44.24
N VAL A 1112 -5.69 -3.16 44.23
CA VAL A 1112 -5.97 -4.09 43.11
C VAL A 1112 -7.28 -4.81 43.38
N VAL A 1113 -8.35 -4.41 42.71
CA VAL A 1113 -9.66 -5.06 42.78
C VAL A 1113 -9.70 -6.19 41.75
N MET A 1114 -9.51 -7.42 42.22
CA MET A 1114 -9.46 -8.61 41.37
C MET A 1114 -10.80 -9.34 41.42
N ALA A 1115 -11.53 -9.31 40.31
CA ALA A 1115 -12.80 -10.01 40.19
C ALA A 1115 -12.61 -11.45 39.70
N GLY A 1116 -13.36 -12.37 40.31
CA GLY A 1116 -13.46 -13.75 39.85
C GLY A 1116 -14.34 -13.91 38.60
N TYR A 1117 -14.60 -15.16 38.23
CA TYR A 1117 -15.57 -15.55 37.21
C TYR A 1117 -16.82 -16.15 37.88
N PRO A 1118 -18.03 -15.92 37.34
CA PRO A 1118 -19.25 -16.50 37.89
C PRO A 1118 -19.35 -18.01 37.58
N HIS A 1119 -20.29 -18.69 38.21
CA HIS A 1119 -20.81 -19.93 37.65
C HIS A 1119 -21.41 -19.65 36.27
N LEU A 1120 -21.04 -20.44 35.27
CA LEU A 1120 -21.62 -20.29 33.93
C LEU A 1120 -23.03 -20.86 33.87
N PHE A 1121 -23.25 -22.00 34.54
CA PHE A 1121 -24.47 -22.78 34.41
C PHE A 1121 -25.30 -22.76 35.69
N ALA A 1122 -26.62 -22.80 35.54
CA ALA A 1122 -27.51 -23.04 36.67
C ALA A 1122 -27.28 -24.46 37.24
N LEU A 1123 -27.61 -24.67 38.51
CA LEU A 1123 -27.59 -26.02 39.10
C LEU A 1123 -28.51 -26.96 38.31
N ASP A 1124 -28.02 -28.16 38.02
CA ASP A 1124 -28.70 -29.17 37.20
C ASP A 1124 -29.08 -28.69 35.78
N ALA A 1125 -28.41 -27.67 35.25
CA ALA A 1125 -28.64 -27.20 33.88
C ALA A 1125 -28.40 -28.33 32.87
N ASP A 1126 -29.43 -28.62 32.09
CA ASP A 1126 -29.42 -29.62 31.03
C ASP A 1126 -29.46 -28.91 29.68
N LEU A 1127 -28.35 -28.97 28.95
CA LEU A 1127 -28.21 -28.41 27.61
C LEU A 1127 -28.22 -29.53 26.54
N ASP A 1128 -28.83 -30.67 26.84
CA ASP A 1128 -29.08 -31.77 25.91
C ASP A 1128 -30.32 -31.47 25.04
N GLY A 1129 -30.06 -30.97 23.83
CA GLY A 1129 -31.08 -30.68 22.83
C GLY A 1129 -31.55 -29.23 22.78
N CYS A 1130 -31.88 -28.77 21.58
CA CYS A 1130 -32.27 -27.39 21.31
C CYS A 1130 -33.78 -27.20 21.48
N SER A 1131 -34.23 -26.75 22.65
CA SER A 1131 -35.64 -26.43 22.94
C SER A 1131 -36.02 -24.97 22.68
N VAL A 1132 -35.11 -24.18 22.07
CA VAL A 1132 -35.18 -22.71 22.05
C VAL A 1132 -35.61 -22.12 20.71
N ALA A 1133 -36.38 -21.02 20.78
CA ALA A 1133 -37.03 -20.32 19.67
C ALA A 1133 -36.08 -19.52 18.73
N ALA A 1134 -34.76 -19.63 18.89
CA ALA A 1134 -33.78 -18.98 18.03
C ALA A 1134 -33.44 -19.88 16.82
N ALA A 1135 -34.17 -19.70 15.72
CA ALA A 1135 -34.15 -20.57 14.54
C ALA A 1135 -32.79 -20.75 13.83
N GLY A 1136 -31.72 -20.04 14.23
CA GLY A 1136 -30.38 -20.11 13.63
C GLY A 1136 -29.36 -21.02 14.34
N LEU A 1137 -29.45 -21.21 15.66
CA LEU A 1137 -28.45 -21.94 16.46
C LEU A 1137 -28.72 -23.45 16.52
N CYS A 1138 -29.98 -23.87 16.48
CA CYS A 1138 -30.33 -25.29 16.62
C CYS A 1138 -29.77 -26.20 15.52
N PRO A 1139 -29.80 -25.83 14.23
CA PRO A 1139 -29.16 -26.62 13.18
C PRO A 1139 -27.65 -26.74 13.40
N LEU A 1140 -27.01 -25.70 13.95
CA LEU A 1140 -25.59 -25.67 14.24
C LEU A 1140 -25.24 -26.66 15.36
N ILE A 1141 -25.92 -26.54 16.50
CA ILE A 1141 -25.74 -27.43 17.67
C ILE A 1141 -25.99 -28.90 17.26
N ALA A 1142 -27.05 -29.15 16.49
CA ALA A 1142 -27.35 -30.49 15.99
C ALA A 1142 -26.30 -31.01 14.98
N HIS A 1143 -25.73 -30.14 14.15
CA HIS A 1143 -24.70 -30.51 13.18
C HIS A 1143 -23.40 -30.96 13.86
N TYR A 1144 -22.97 -30.25 14.91
CA TYR A 1144 -21.74 -30.60 15.66
C TYR A 1144 -21.99 -31.58 16.81
N GLY A 1145 -23.25 -31.94 17.08
CA GLY A 1145 -23.62 -32.85 18.17
C GLY A 1145 -23.33 -32.27 19.55
N TRP A 1146 -23.46 -30.96 19.73
CA TRP A 1146 -23.13 -30.32 20.99
C TRP A 1146 -24.20 -30.51 22.05
N ALA A 1147 -23.79 -30.94 23.24
CA ALA A 1147 -24.63 -31.08 24.42
C ALA A 1147 -23.78 -30.89 25.69
N LEU A 1148 -24.42 -30.44 26.78
CA LEU A 1148 -23.83 -30.49 28.11
C LEU A 1148 -24.86 -31.08 29.06
N SER A 1149 -24.51 -32.19 29.70
CA SER A 1149 -25.35 -32.85 30.69
C SER A 1149 -25.32 -32.12 32.04
N PRO A 1150 -26.33 -32.35 32.91
CA PRO A 1150 -26.31 -31.84 34.28
C PRO A 1150 -25.05 -32.22 35.09
N ALA A 1151 -24.46 -33.39 34.80
CA ALA A 1151 -23.23 -33.83 35.46
C ALA A 1151 -22.03 -32.99 35.02
N GLU A 1152 -21.95 -32.63 33.74
CA GLU A 1152 -20.88 -31.79 33.18
C GLU A 1152 -21.03 -30.34 33.62
N THR A 1153 -22.22 -29.75 33.57
CA THR A 1153 -22.46 -28.38 34.05
C THR A 1153 -22.16 -28.24 35.55
N THR A 1154 -22.52 -29.25 36.35
CA THR A 1154 -22.16 -29.29 37.78
C THR A 1154 -20.65 -29.43 37.98
N MET A 1155 -19.96 -30.26 37.19
CA MET A 1155 -18.50 -30.40 37.25
C MET A 1155 -17.79 -29.10 36.86
N LEU A 1156 -18.22 -28.43 35.79
CA LEU A 1156 -17.67 -27.14 35.35
C LEU A 1156 -17.84 -26.06 36.42
N ASN A 1157 -18.99 -26.03 37.11
CA ASN A 1157 -19.18 -25.14 38.26
C ASN A 1157 -18.24 -25.51 39.43
N ARG A 1158 -17.97 -26.79 39.71
CA ARG A 1158 -16.96 -27.20 40.72
C ARG A 1158 -15.55 -26.77 40.34
N VAL A 1159 -15.15 -26.92 39.08
CA VAL A 1159 -13.86 -26.43 38.58
C VAL A 1159 -13.76 -24.90 38.71
N SER A 1160 -14.85 -24.17 38.43
CA SER A 1160 -14.91 -22.72 38.67
C SER A 1160 -14.73 -22.37 40.16
N ASN A 1161 -15.43 -23.08 41.07
CA ASN A 1161 -15.22 -22.93 42.51
C ASN A 1161 -13.75 -23.19 42.92
N TYR A 1162 -13.15 -24.24 42.37
CA TYR A 1162 -11.75 -24.58 42.63
C TYR A 1162 -10.83 -23.46 42.18
N MET A 1163 -11.03 -22.95 40.96
CA MET A 1163 -10.26 -21.83 40.41
C MET A 1163 -10.41 -20.59 41.30
N MET A 1164 -11.63 -20.22 41.68
CA MET A 1164 -11.89 -19.04 42.49
C MET A 1164 -11.25 -19.15 43.88
N ALA A 1165 -11.30 -20.33 44.50
CA ALA A 1165 -10.67 -20.58 45.80
C ALA A 1165 -9.13 -20.51 45.77
N LYS A 1166 -8.51 -20.75 44.60
CA LYS A 1166 -7.05 -20.80 44.43
C LYS A 1166 -6.44 -19.50 43.89
N VAL A 1167 -7.16 -18.84 42.99
CA VAL A 1167 -6.66 -17.69 42.22
C VAL A 1167 -7.01 -16.37 42.90
N LEU A 1168 -8.19 -16.29 43.54
CA LEU A 1168 -8.49 -15.11 44.34
C LEU A 1168 -7.73 -15.17 45.67
N PRO A 1169 -7.15 -14.04 46.13
CA PRO A 1169 -6.57 -13.96 47.45
C PRO A 1169 -7.58 -14.42 48.52
N ALA A 1170 -7.12 -15.16 49.52
CA ALA A 1170 -8.00 -15.67 50.57
C ALA A 1170 -8.68 -14.52 51.34
N SER A 1171 -10.01 -14.44 51.26
CA SER A 1171 -10.86 -13.41 51.88
C SER A 1171 -10.84 -13.37 53.41
N SER A 1172 -10.17 -14.32 54.07
CA SER A 1172 -10.07 -14.39 55.55
C SER A 1172 -9.00 -13.48 56.15
N ARG A 1173 -8.39 -12.61 55.35
CA ARG A 1173 -7.51 -11.55 55.83
C ARG A 1173 -8.16 -10.21 55.44
N ASN A 1174 -8.84 -9.58 56.38
CA ASN A 1174 -9.17 -8.15 56.29
C ASN A 1174 -8.03 -7.31 56.91
N ASP A 1175 -6.82 -7.89 56.96
CA ASP A 1175 -5.70 -7.47 57.82
C ASP A 1175 -4.33 -7.62 57.12
N ASP A 1176 -4.30 -7.93 55.83
CA ASP A 1176 -3.07 -8.05 55.07
C ASP A 1176 -2.74 -6.78 54.29
N ASP A 1177 -1.51 -6.31 54.55
CA ASP A 1177 -0.73 -5.33 53.80
C ASP A 1177 -0.56 -5.67 52.29
N SER A 1178 -1.36 -6.58 51.71
CA SER A 1178 -1.23 -7.08 50.34
C SER A 1178 -1.78 -6.12 49.29
N GLY A 1179 -2.74 -5.24 49.64
CA GLY A 1179 -3.31 -4.26 48.72
C GLY A 1179 -4.15 -4.85 47.58
N THR A 1180 -4.64 -6.10 47.69
CA THR A 1180 -5.55 -6.72 46.72
C THR A 1180 -6.90 -7.07 47.36
N LEU A 1181 -7.98 -6.63 46.72
CA LEU A 1181 -9.37 -6.85 47.14
C LEU A 1181 -10.04 -7.88 46.20
N PRO A 1182 -10.30 -9.11 46.67
CA PRO A 1182 -10.99 -10.11 45.86
C PRO A 1182 -12.49 -9.79 45.74
N LEU A 1183 -13.06 -9.94 44.54
CA LEU A 1183 -14.51 -9.89 44.33
C LEU A 1183 -15.04 -11.27 43.94
N ASP A 1184 -15.90 -11.84 44.79
CA ASP A 1184 -16.65 -13.05 44.48
C ASP A 1184 -17.77 -12.74 43.47
N MET A 1185 -17.69 -13.37 42.30
CA MET A 1185 -18.68 -13.25 41.23
C MET A 1185 -19.64 -14.43 41.16
N ILE A 1186 -19.48 -15.45 42.01
CA ILE A 1186 -20.41 -16.57 42.08
C ILE A 1186 -21.72 -16.09 42.71
N SER A 1187 -21.68 -15.59 43.95
CA SER A 1187 -22.89 -15.21 44.68
C SER A 1187 -23.77 -14.17 43.96
N PRO A 1188 -23.23 -13.10 43.33
CA PRO A 1188 -24.06 -12.13 42.62
C PRO A 1188 -24.74 -12.67 41.36
N PHE A 1189 -24.17 -13.71 40.74
CA PHE A 1189 -24.71 -14.30 39.50
C PHE A 1189 -25.64 -15.48 39.75
N GLU A 1190 -25.76 -15.97 40.99
CA GLU A 1190 -26.71 -17.05 41.33
C GLU A 1190 -28.16 -16.66 40.95
N GLY A 1191 -28.80 -17.52 40.15
CA GLY A 1191 -30.13 -17.26 39.58
C GLY A 1191 -30.13 -16.44 38.29
N HIS A 1192 -28.95 -16.10 37.77
CA HIS A 1192 -28.75 -15.40 36.48
C HIS A 1192 -27.81 -16.16 35.52
N ASN A 1193 -27.44 -17.39 35.88
CA ASN A 1193 -26.60 -18.30 35.10
C ASN A 1193 -27.36 -18.91 33.91
N ILE A 1194 -26.64 -19.58 33.02
CA ILE A 1194 -27.20 -20.22 31.82
C ILE A 1194 -27.98 -21.48 32.25
N ALA A 1195 -29.30 -21.48 32.07
CA ALA A 1195 -30.13 -22.68 32.26
C ALA A 1195 -30.41 -23.45 30.95
N GLY A 1196 -30.09 -22.87 29.79
CA GLY A 1196 -30.25 -23.50 28.47
C GLY A 1196 -29.70 -22.64 27.32
N TRP A 1197 -29.59 -23.21 26.12
CA TRP A 1197 -28.91 -22.57 24.97
C TRP A 1197 -29.50 -21.24 24.47
N GLY A 1198 -30.72 -20.89 24.87
CA GLY A 1198 -31.40 -19.64 24.52
C GLY A 1198 -31.77 -18.79 25.74
N ASP A 1199 -31.28 -19.17 26.91
CA ASP A 1199 -31.35 -18.32 28.10
C ASP A 1199 -30.29 -17.22 27.97
N SER A 1200 -30.65 -16.00 28.33
CA SER A 1200 -29.78 -14.83 28.18
C SER A 1200 -29.76 -13.97 29.44
N GLY A 1201 -29.92 -14.59 30.63
CA GLY A 1201 -29.95 -13.95 31.95
C GLY A 1201 -28.93 -12.83 32.12
N TRP A 1202 -27.82 -13.07 32.83
CA TRP A 1202 -26.69 -12.12 32.89
C TRP A 1202 -25.49 -12.57 32.06
N LEU A 1203 -25.52 -13.80 31.56
CA LEU A 1203 -24.52 -14.37 30.68
C LEU A 1203 -25.15 -14.63 29.31
N ASN A 1204 -24.36 -14.46 28.25
CA ASN A 1204 -24.72 -14.95 26.94
C ASN A 1204 -24.52 -16.48 26.92
N ALA A 1205 -25.49 -17.24 26.41
CA ALA A 1205 -25.28 -18.64 26.04
C ALA A 1205 -24.43 -18.72 24.74
N LEU A 1206 -24.74 -19.63 23.81
CA LEU A 1206 -24.08 -19.60 22.49
C LEU A 1206 -24.59 -18.45 21.64
N THR A 1207 -23.68 -17.67 21.05
CA THR A 1207 -24.00 -16.60 20.11
C THR A 1207 -23.59 -16.97 18.68
N VAL A 1208 -24.33 -16.44 17.69
CA VAL A 1208 -23.97 -16.56 16.27
C VAL A 1208 -23.16 -15.33 15.88
N PRO A 1209 -22.02 -15.49 15.18
CA PRO A 1209 -21.20 -14.37 14.76
C PRO A 1209 -21.95 -13.50 13.73
N ASN A 1210 -21.86 -12.18 13.89
CA ASN A 1210 -22.38 -11.23 12.92
C ASN A 1210 -21.42 -11.09 11.73
N ILE A 1211 -21.62 -11.92 10.71
CA ILE A 1211 -20.77 -12.00 9.50
C ILE A 1211 -20.98 -10.85 8.48
N ASN A 1212 -21.91 -9.92 8.74
CA ASN A 1212 -22.31 -8.88 7.76
C ASN A 1212 -21.73 -7.49 8.04
N THR A 1213 -20.86 -7.32 9.05
CA THR A 1213 -20.18 -6.05 9.31
C THR A 1213 -18.80 -6.01 8.66
N SER A 1214 -18.34 -4.82 8.28
CA SER A 1214 -16.97 -4.59 7.76
C SER A 1214 -15.87 -4.98 8.74
N SER A 1215 -16.19 -5.09 10.03
CA SER A 1215 -15.31 -5.60 11.09
C SER A 1215 -15.22 -7.13 11.15
N GLY A 1216 -16.23 -7.85 10.63
CA GLY A 1216 -16.32 -9.31 10.62
C GLY A 1216 -16.04 -9.96 11.97
N GLU A 1217 -17.07 -10.21 12.78
CA GLU A 1217 -16.86 -10.86 14.09
C GLU A 1217 -16.01 -12.13 13.93
N PRO A 1218 -14.86 -12.24 14.63
CA PRO A 1218 -14.04 -13.43 14.58
C PRO A 1218 -14.87 -14.65 14.97
N THR A 1219 -14.77 -15.71 14.17
CA THR A 1219 -15.43 -16.98 14.47
C THR A 1219 -14.50 -17.84 15.32
N PHE A 1220 -15.08 -18.61 16.24
CA PHE A 1220 -14.35 -19.52 17.13
C PHE A 1220 -13.30 -20.37 16.40
N SER A 1221 -13.63 -20.81 15.19
CA SER A 1221 -12.65 -21.27 14.21
C SER A 1221 -13.16 -21.03 12.78
N ALA A 1222 -12.32 -21.22 11.76
CA ALA A 1222 -12.74 -21.15 10.36
C ALA A 1222 -13.90 -22.12 10.02
N ASP A 1223 -14.02 -23.20 10.78
CA ASP A 1223 -14.99 -24.28 10.56
C ASP A 1223 -16.14 -24.29 11.56
N VAL A 1224 -16.23 -23.32 12.50
CA VAL A 1224 -17.25 -23.27 13.57
C VAL A 1224 -17.79 -21.84 13.74
N PRO A 1225 -19.02 -21.54 13.30
CA PRO A 1225 -19.62 -20.21 13.37
C PRO A 1225 -20.25 -19.93 14.74
N VAL A 1226 -19.41 -19.88 15.79
CA VAL A 1226 -19.79 -19.40 17.13
C VAL A 1226 -19.10 -18.07 17.39
N GLY A 1227 -19.86 -17.10 17.92
CA GLY A 1227 -19.37 -15.77 18.24
C GLY A 1227 -18.60 -15.74 19.56
N PHE A 1228 -17.59 -14.88 19.64
CA PHE A 1228 -16.71 -14.73 20.82
C PHE A 1228 -17.45 -14.30 22.09
N SER A 1229 -18.59 -13.61 21.94
CA SER A 1229 -19.49 -13.23 23.03
C SER A 1229 -20.06 -14.40 23.84
N SER A 1230 -19.94 -15.64 23.36
CA SER A 1230 -20.51 -16.82 24.04
C SER A 1230 -19.94 -17.00 25.44
N PHE A 1231 -20.78 -17.33 26.41
CA PHE A 1231 -20.45 -17.52 27.83
C PHE A 1231 -19.93 -16.28 28.59
N HIS A 1232 -19.92 -15.10 27.96
CA HIS A 1232 -19.51 -13.85 28.59
C HIS A 1232 -20.69 -13.09 29.20
N PRO A 1233 -20.45 -12.17 30.16
CA PRO A 1233 -21.48 -11.28 30.67
C PRO A 1233 -22.10 -10.45 29.54
N ASN A 1234 -23.43 -10.37 29.53
CA ASN A 1234 -24.11 -9.36 28.73
C ASN A 1234 -24.05 -7.99 29.43
N ALA A 1235 -24.55 -6.93 28.79
CA ALA A 1235 -24.52 -5.58 29.36
C ALA A 1235 -25.18 -5.48 30.75
N THR A 1236 -26.18 -6.31 31.05
CA THR A 1236 -26.80 -6.37 32.38
C THR A 1236 -25.90 -7.09 33.38
N GLY A 1237 -25.30 -8.23 33.03
CA GLY A 1237 -24.37 -8.94 33.90
C GLY A 1237 -23.11 -8.11 34.24
N ALA A 1238 -22.58 -7.36 33.27
CA ALA A 1238 -21.48 -6.44 33.50
C ALA A 1238 -21.85 -5.31 34.46
N ARG A 1239 -23.05 -4.72 34.32
CA ARG A 1239 -23.52 -3.58 35.12
C ARG A 1239 -24.01 -4.00 36.52
N GLU A 1240 -24.95 -4.94 36.60
CA GLU A 1240 -25.61 -5.31 37.86
C GLU A 1240 -24.77 -6.32 38.66
N GLY A 1241 -24.13 -7.28 37.97
CA GLY A 1241 -23.32 -8.32 38.58
C GLY A 1241 -21.94 -7.82 38.98
N TYR A 1242 -21.06 -7.60 38.00
CA TYR A 1242 -19.68 -7.18 38.26
C TYR A 1242 -19.60 -5.79 38.86
N ALA A 1243 -20.08 -4.76 38.14
CA ALA A 1243 -19.92 -3.38 38.56
C ALA A 1243 -20.74 -3.04 39.82
N GLY A 1244 -21.94 -3.59 39.94
CA GLY A 1244 -22.77 -3.46 41.15
C GLY A 1244 -22.09 -4.06 42.39
N THR A 1245 -21.45 -5.23 42.25
CA THR A 1245 -20.69 -5.84 43.35
C THR A 1245 -19.43 -5.05 43.67
N ALA A 1246 -18.63 -4.68 42.67
CA ALA A 1246 -17.45 -3.84 42.85
C ALA A 1246 -17.79 -2.53 43.56
N THR A 1247 -18.85 -1.83 43.13
CA THR A 1247 -19.32 -0.58 43.75
C THR A 1247 -19.59 -0.75 45.24
N ARG A 1248 -20.30 -1.82 45.64
CA ARG A 1248 -20.61 -2.08 47.06
C ARG A 1248 -19.37 -2.43 47.87
N VAL A 1249 -18.52 -3.30 47.34
CA VAL A 1249 -17.34 -3.82 48.04
C VAL A 1249 -16.26 -2.74 48.19
N ILE A 1250 -16.03 -1.94 47.15
CA ILE A 1250 -15.14 -0.77 47.21
C ILE A 1250 -15.67 0.23 48.23
N ALA A 1251 -16.97 0.55 48.24
CA ALA A 1251 -17.54 1.46 49.23
C ALA A 1251 -17.33 0.98 50.68
N SER A 1252 -17.44 -0.33 50.92
CA SER A 1252 -17.18 -0.93 52.24
C SER A 1252 -15.69 -0.90 52.63
N TRP A 1253 -14.78 -0.88 51.67
CA TRP A 1253 -13.34 -0.80 51.94
C TRP A 1253 -12.89 0.60 52.39
N TYR A 1254 -13.55 1.64 51.86
CA TYR A 1254 -13.26 3.03 52.21
C TYR A 1254 -13.99 3.55 53.47
N SER A 1255 -15.02 2.83 53.94
CA SER A 1255 -15.78 3.15 55.16
C SER A 1255 -15.16 2.52 56.40
#